data_AF-A0A3L7RG01-F1
#
_entry.id   AF-A0A3L7RG01-F1
#
_cell.length_a   1.000
_cell.length_b   1.000
_cell.length_c   1.000
_cell.angle_alpha   90.00
_cell.angle_beta   90.00
_cell.angle_gamma   90.00
#
_symmetry.space_group_name_H-M   'P 1'
#
loop_
_entity.id
_entity.type
_entity.pdbx_description
1 polymer ?
#
loop_
_entity_poly.entity_id
_entity_poly.type
_entity_poly.pdbx_seq_one_letter_code
_entity_poly.pdbx_strand_id
1 'polypeptide(L)'
;MTTKLLLGFALLLSSQIAVADYAGWQHIGSLWILTTPEGADLPPTCSESDFPLLIRLNGSTFNFSEAEPGGEDLRFSDSKNAPLAYQIEHWDAAHATASIWVRIPLIKGNDRQRIQMHWGKPIAISESSSAAVFNADNGFCSVIHMGKSLQDEVGSTAPVDAGSTLAPGIIGEGRHCIAGTGIACGDAIQSFPSADNAFSSAVWFRAEACGGTVLGWGRYATRLNGKTGDGNEVLVNIGSPPSLSWTSDGPGGANANTAPVLGEWCPVVATYANGTSQIYTNGKPDGLRFHKGAMSLMDSVSMLIGGGRPRSYNFVGSIDEVRISKVARSADWIALEYQNQKTQQTLVGAPVVPGQSFAVSHERLTVLEGESATITAQAGGAQKVSWILDRDGVQTVVAVDRLAYQLAAGRVQASTSLSLQFKAVYANETKTHECPVTILEDIPEPVVALSAPPTWNGRDLIEVVPTITNLPALRAKGAATLSYKWTISGGAVIKAVAADRLFLKRSQYTGNITVEVAVDNGGAATLARTTIAVIEPQNDPWIERVPEFDEQPEDHQFIARDSSNRGTLFYNGTLDHTAEMVFLNVLADGKPYTKETQQLTAEKGYAFTIKLKPGLIKYTVNFGTQTGGKQAVLRTVSDIVCGDAYAIQGQSNAEATGPNNGPPPEPTSYQSDWIRSYGNAHDGTPSGGWGRAVRTRLWGASGYGFCQIGTWGIDLARHLVERHKMPICILNGAVGGTRIDQHQPNPKDHADSGTIYGRLLTRIKAAKLSHGIRGVLWHQGENNQGSAAPTGDYDWKSYQQYFVDLSAAWKTDCPNIRHYYIYQIWPNGCNMGGTQAGDMVLEMQRTLPALYSNMRIMSTVGIVSPAMGRGMCHFDPAGYAQLATLMEPLLEQDNYGVVLKQAATAPNLKQAAIGDKTQTEITLDFGQPMIWNAASQASLYLDDKAAAISTGAAMGNTIVLQLTAPTTAKTISYLKGRDWNGTPEPLLRGANGIAALTFCEVPLREVEAAPLGYHVRTVEGWRVCLADALFRDQPQAVETALTLLQKQLAEIVRVVPANAVATLRDVTLWFSAEYPGVPAQAEYHPAAGWLRGHGRNPAMEKGVEFTNVLTFARETERMPNFVLHELAHAYHDRVLSFQHPDVVGAYDHAKAANLYERVERWHGNGKPNTTERAYAMTNAAEYFAETSEAFFSRNDFFPFNREELKQHDPQIFVVLQNLWGVGR
;
A
#
# COMPACT_ATOMS: atom_id res chain seq x y z
N MET A 1 -31.70 31.60 81.28
CA MET A 1 -31.01 32.52 82.21
C MET A 1 -29.66 32.86 81.60
N THR A 2 -29.22 34.07 81.28
CA THR A 2 -29.78 35.43 81.33
C THR A 2 -28.83 36.29 80.48
N THR A 3 -29.39 37.04 79.52
CA THR A 3 -28.96 38.33 78.93
C THR A 3 -27.54 38.89 79.17
N LYS A 4 -26.90 39.36 78.08
CA LYS A 4 -26.66 40.80 77.84
C LYS A 4 -26.32 41.12 76.37
N LEU A 5 -27.00 42.15 75.87
CA LEU A 5 -26.85 42.83 74.58
C LEU A 5 -25.78 43.94 74.71
N LEU A 6 -24.93 44.16 73.69
CA LEU A 6 -24.42 45.50 73.32
C LEU A 6 -23.71 45.48 71.95
N LEU A 7 -23.99 46.55 71.19
CA LEU A 7 -23.50 47.03 69.88
C LEU A 7 -22.05 46.61 69.54
N GLY A 8 -21.64 46.32 68.31
CA GLY A 8 -22.04 46.93 67.03
C GLY A 8 -20.96 47.91 66.55
N PHE A 9 -19.87 47.40 65.95
CA PHE A 9 -19.00 48.14 65.02
C PHE A 9 -18.37 47.15 64.03
N ALA A 10 -18.82 47.20 62.78
CA ALA A 10 -18.23 46.50 61.66
C ALA A 10 -16.99 47.27 61.20
N LEU A 11 -15.80 46.66 61.26
CA LEU A 11 -14.68 47.08 60.44
C LEU A 11 -14.81 46.40 59.07
N LEU A 12 -15.40 47.12 58.13
CA LEU A 12 -15.18 46.90 56.70
C LEU A 12 -13.73 47.30 56.39
N LEU A 13 -12.82 46.33 56.38
CA LEU A 13 -11.52 46.49 55.71
C LEU A 13 -11.79 46.45 54.20
N SER A 14 -12.03 47.62 53.63
CA SER A 14 -11.95 47.83 52.18
C SER A 14 -10.51 47.50 51.74
N SER A 15 -10.33 46.46 50.95
CA SER A 15 -9.13 46.25 50.15
C SER A 15 -9.00 47.42 49.17
N GLN A 16 -8.22 48.42 49.55
CA GLN A 16 -7.75 49.44 48.62
C GLN A 16 -6.88 48.71 47.59
N ILE A 17 -7.33 48.67 46.34
CA ILE A 17 -6.49 48.29 45.20
C ILE A 17 -5.33 49.27 45.19
N ALA A 18 -4.11 48.78 45.46
CA ALA A 18 -2.90 49.59 45.42
C ALA A 18 -2.70 50.07 43.97
N VAL A 19 -2.92 51.36 43.72
CA VAL A 19 -2.55 52.00 42.47
C VAL A 19 -1.04 52.17 42.50
N ALA A 20 -0.32 51.51 41.58
CA ALA A 20 1.12 51.67 41.48
C ALA A 20 1.45 53.03 40.85
N ASP A 21 2.46 53.72 41.40
CA ASP A 21 2.95 54.97 40.81
C ASP A 21 3.96 54.66 39.70
N TYR A 22 3.54 54.90 38.47
CA TYR A 22 4.38 54.78 37.28
C TYR A 22 5.09 56.11 36.91
N ALA A 23 5.15 57.08 37.83
CA ALA A 23 6.00 58.25 37.65
C ALA A 23 7.49 57.84 37.51
N GLY A 24 8.16 58.36 36.49
CA GLY A 24 9.57 58.11 36.20
C GLY A 24 9.85 56.98 35.21
N TRP A 25 8.82 56.31 34.67
CA TRP A 25 8.94 55.48 33.46
C TRP A 25 8.98 56.40 32.22
N GLN A 26 9.98 56.24 31.34
CA GLN A 26 10.16 57.14 30.19
C GLN A 26 9.14 56.91 29.09
N HIS A 27 8.65 55.67 28.96
CA HIS A 27 7.75 55.27 27.90
C HIS A 27 6.54 54.53 28.44
N ILE A 28 5.38 54.78 27.82
CA ILE A 28 4.11 54.10 28.08
C ILE A 28 3.43 53.79 26.76
N GLY A 29 2.93 52.57 26.62
CA GLY A 29 2.24 52.08 25.42
C GLY A 29 0.95 51.37 25.80
N SER A 30 -0.13 51.64 25.07
CA SER A 30 -1.38 50.90 25.24
C SER A 30 -1.36 49.65 24.38
N LEU A 31 -1.76 48.52 24.94
CA LEU A 31 -2.01 47.26 24.24
C LEU A 31 -3.50 46.95 24.34
N TRP A 32 -4.06 46.32 23.32
CA TRP A 32 -5.49 46.03 23.24
C TRP A 32 -5.73 44.54 23.05
N ILE A 33 -6.54 43.97 23.93
CA ILE A 33 -7.09 42.62 23.80
C ILE A 33 -8.39 42.76 23.01
N LEU A 34 -8.43 42.14 21.84
CA LEU A 34 -9.51 42.21 20.86
C LEU A 34 -10.17 40.85 20.73
N THR A 35 -11.25 40.65 21.46
CA THR A 35 -12.10 39.44 21.34
C THR A 35 -13.30 39.67 20.43
N THR A 36 -13.39 40.85 19.78
CA THR A 36 -14.40 41.17 18.76
C THR A 36 -14.15 40.41 17.44
N PRO A 37 -15.09 40.43 16.48
CA PRO A 37 -14.93 39.81 15.16
C PRO A 37 -13.70 40.29 14.37
N GLU A 38 -13.16 41.47 14.67
CA GLU A 38 -11.94 41.95 14.02
C GLU A 38 -10.65 41.32 14.60
N GLY A 39 -10.74 40.74 15.80
CA GLY A 39 -9.65 40.10 16.54
C GLY A 39 -9.81 38.59 16.61
N ALA A 40 -9.96 38.04 17.83
CA ALA A 40 -10.07 36.60 18.07
C ALA A 40 -11.48 36.01 17.88
N ASP A 41 -12.50 36.86 17.68
CA ASP A 41 -13.91 36.49 17.45
C ASP A 41 -14.46 35.48 18.47
N LEU A 42 -14.44 35.87 19.76
CA LEU A 42 -15.00 35.05 20.84
C LEU A 42 -16.45 35.44 21.12
N PRO A 43 -17.31 34.47 21.48
CA PRO A 43 -18.73 34.74 21.71
C PRO A 43 -18.90 35.70 22.90
N PRO A 44 -19.93 36.58 22.91
CA PRO A 44 -20.17 37.50 24.01
C PRO A 44 -20.37 36.84 25.38
N THR A 45 -20.66 35.53 25.40
CA THR A 45 -20.79 34.72 26.61
C THR A 45 -19.46 34.28 27.21
N CYS A 46 -18.36 34.36 26.46
CA CYS A 46 -17.03 34.02 26.93
C CYS A 46 -16.60 34.98 28.05
N SER A 47 -16.13 34.42 29.16
CA SER A 47 -15.68 35.16 30.33
C SER A 47 -14.64 34.32 31.06
N GLU A 48 -13.36 34.56 30.76
CA GLU A 48 -12.24 33.78 31.28
C GLU A 48 -11.44 34.61 32.29
N SER A 49 -11.32 34.08 33.52
CA SER A 49 -10.62 34.74 34.61
C SER A 49 -9.15 34.32 34.69
N ASP A 50 -8.27 35.22 35.11
CA ASP A 50 -6.85 34.93 35.34
C ASP A 50 -6.12 34.32 34.12
N PHE A 51 -6.49 34.71 32.91
CA PHE A 51 -5.91 34.14 31.69
C PHE A 51 -4.45 34.61 31.48
N PRO A 52 -3.47 33.70 31.25
CA PRO A 52 -2.11 34.07 30.89
C PRO A 52 -2.06 34.47 29.40
N LEU A 53 -2.14 35.78 29.14
CA LEU A 53 -2.08 36.36 27.81
C LEU A 53 -0.63 36.44 27.32
N LEU A 54 -0.34 35.79 26.19
CA LEU A 54 0.92 35.94 25.46
C LEU A 54 0.95 37.24 24.66
N ILE A 55 1.98 38.05 24.89
CA ILE A 55 2.30 39.27 24.17
C ILE A 55 3.62 39.04 23.43
N ARG A 56 3.62 39.35 22.14
CA ARG A 56 4.82 39.27 21.30
C ARG A 56 5.26 40.67 20.90
N LEU A 57 6.51 41.01 21.20
CA LEU A 57 7.14 42.24 20.74
C LEU A 57 8.07 41.93 19.58
N ASN A 58 8.10 42.83 18.59
CA ASN A 58 9.02 42.73 17.47
C ASN A 58 9.54 44.11 17.05
N GLY A 59 10.73 44.14 16.45
CA GLY A 59 11.42 45.38 16.05
C GLY A 59 10.67 46.27 15.05
N SER A 60 9.61 45.78 14.40
CA SER A 60 8.80 46.61 13.49
C SER A 60 7.92 47.62 14.25
N THR A 61 7.59 47.33 15.51
CA THR A 61 6.59 48.07 16.30
C THR A 61 7.03 48.36 17.73
N PHE A 62 8.18 47.87 18.16
CA PHE A 62 8.78 48.14 19.47
C PHE A 62 10.28 48.38 19.33
N ASN A 63 10.79 49.45 19.96
CA ASN A 63 12.21 49.79 19.93
C ASN A 63 12.95 49.16 21.12
N PHE A 64 13.67 48.07 20.88
CA PHE A 64 14.39 47.35 21.93
C PHE A 64 15.53 48.14 22.57
N SER A 65 16.01 49.23 21.94
CA SER A 65 17.03 50.09 22.56
C SER A 65 16.49 51.01 23.66
N GLU A 66 15.17 51.09 23.83
CA GLU A 66 14.51 51.89 24.86
C GLU A 66 14.29 51.12 26.17
N ALA A 67 14.53 49.81 26.18
CA ALA A 67 14.47 48.95 27.35
C ALA A 67 15.86 48.42 27.71
N GLU A 68 16.02 47.94 28.94
CA GLU A 68 17.25 47.28 29.39
C GLU A 68 17.49 45.96 28.62
N PRO A 69 18.74 45.48 28.51
CA PRO A 69 19.11 44.37 27.63
C PRO A 69 18.37 43.05 27.85
N GLY A 70 17.78 42.81 29.03
CA GLY A 70 16.94 41.64 29.35
C GLY A 70 15.46 41.99 29.57
N GLY A 71 15.03 43.22 29.30
CA GLY A 71 13.67 43.71 29.58
C GLY A 71 13.37 43.87 31.07
N GLU A 72 14.39 44.07 31.92
CA GLU A 72 14.26 44.18 33.38
C GLU A 72 13.36 45.36 33.79
N ASP A 73 13.35 46.40 32.97
CA ASP A 73 12.51 47.58 33.10
C ASP A 73 11.23 47.44 32.25
N LEU A 74 10.48 46.34 32.39
CA LEU A 74 9.12 46.24 31.88
C LEU A 74 8.10 46.22 33.01
N ARG A 75 6.95 46.87 32.85
CA ARG A 75 5.78 46.69 33.73
C ARG A 75 4.49 46.65 32.93
N PHE A 76 3.51 45.94 33.45
CA PHE A 76 2.16 45.91 32.91
C PHE A 76 1.14 46.39 33.93
N SER A 77 0.13 47.12 33.47
CA SER A 77 -1.00 47.53 34.30
C SER A 77 -2.33 47.45 33.58
N ASP A 78 -3.41 47.30 34.34
CA ASP A 78 -4.75 47.37 33.79
C ASP A 78 -5.13 48.83 33.41
N SER A 79 -6.34 49.00 32.88
CA SER A 79 -6.86 50.33 32.50
C SER A 79 -6.98 51.34 33.66
N LYS A 80 -6.89 50.89 34.92
CA LYS A 80 -6.98 51.67 36.17
C LYS A 80 -5.62 51.79 36.87
N ASN A 81 -4.52 51.46 36.20
CA ASN A 81 -3.14 51.46 36.72
C ASN A 81 -2.90 50.45 37.86
N ALA A 82 -3.71 49.39 37.97
CA ALA A 82 -3.39 48.27 38.86
C ALA A 82 -2.31 47.39 38.21
N PRO A 83 -1.24 47.00 38.94
CA PRO A 83 -0.16 46.20 38.39
C PRO A 83 -0.64 44.80 37.98
N LEU A 84 -0.13 44.30 36.85
CA LEU A 84 -0.38 42.95 36.34
C LEU A 84 0.89 42.11 36.45
N ALA A 85 0.76 40.90 36.98
CA ALA A 85 1.84 39.92 37.00
C ALA A 85 2.23 39.52 35.58
N TYR A 86 3.53 39.38 35.32
CA TYR A 86 4.05 38.99 34.02
C TYR A 86 5.30 38.12 34.14
N GLN A 87 5.61 37.41 33.06
CA GLN A 87 6.84 36.63 32.88
C GLN A 87 7.40 36.93 31.50
N ILE A 88 8.67 37.29 31.46
CA ILE A 88 9.47 37.33 30.23
C ILE A 88 9.98 35.91 29.99
N GLU A 89 9.38 35.20 29.03
CA GLU A 89 9.83 33.87 28.62
C GLU A 89 11.05 33.97 27.70
N HIS A 90 10.98 34.86 26.72
CA HIS A 90 12.02 35.07 25.73
C HIS A 90 12.25 36.56 25.50
N TRP A 91 13.52 36.96 25.49
CA TRP A 91 13.95 38.30 25.13
C TRP A 91 15.24 38.23 24.32
N ASP A 92 15.17 38.68 23.07
CA ASP A 92 16.31 38.76 22.16
C ASP A 92 16.34 40.15 21.50
N ALA A 93 17.07 41.06 22.14
CA ALA A 93 17.25 42.42 21.62
C ALA A 93 18.06 42.46 20.31
N ALA A 94 18.90 41.45 20.03
CA ALA A 94 19.73 41.41 18.83
C ALA A 94 18.90 41.10 17.58
N HIS A 95 17.93 40.20 17.71
CA HIS A 95 16.95 39.89 16.65
C HIS A 95 15.64 40.69 16.80
N ALA A 96 15.56 41.54 17.82
CA ALA A 96 14.41 42.38 18.15
C ALA A 96 13.10 41.58 18.27
N THR A 97 13.11 40.54 19.11
CA THR A 97 11.94 39.69 19.41
C THR A 97 11.79 39.43 20.91
N ALA A 98 10.56 39.39 21.40
CA ALA A 98 10.27 38.94 22.77
C ALA A 98 8.89 38.26 22.89
N SER A 99 8.79 37.31 23.82
CA SER A 99 7.56 36.62 24.21
C SER A 99 7.35 36.81 25.72
N ILE A 100 6.23 37.41 26.09
CA ILE A 100 5.92 37.83 27.46
C ILE A 100 4.51 37.35 27.82
N TRP A 101 4.38 36.60 28.92
CA TRP A 101 3.08 36.22 29.47
C TRP A 101 2.62 37.26 30.49
N VAL A 102 1.36 37.67 30.42
CA VAL A 102 0.76 38.61 31.38
C VAL A 102 -0.54 38.00 31.90
N ARG A 103 -0.69 37.89 33.23
CA ARG A 103 -1.93 37.38 33.84
C ARG A 103 -3.01 38.45 33.81
N ILE A 104 -4.04 38.22 33.00
CA ILE A 104 -5.18 39.13 32.86
C ILE A 104 -6.31 38.67 33.79
N PRO A 105 -6.75 39.50 34.76
CA PRO A 105 -7.75 39.10 35.74
C PRO A 105 -9.08 38.64 35.13
N LEU A 106 -9.49 39.25 34.01
CA LEU A 106 -10.71 38.90 33.29
C LEU A 106 -10.58 39.25 31.81
N ILE A 107 -10.84 38.29 30.92
CA ILE A 107 -11.05 38.49 29.49
C ILE A 107 -12.53 38.22 29.18
N LYS A 108 -13.19 39.17 28.52
CA LYS A 108 -14.58 39.07 28.06
C LYS A 108 -14.60 38.84 26.56
N GLY A 109 -15.52 38.00 26.09
CA GLY A 109 -15.76 37.80 24.67
C GLY A 109 -16.48 38.98 24.02
N ASN A 110 -16.26 39.16 22.72
CA ASN A 110 -16.77 40.28 21.94
C ASN A 110 -16.55 41.66 22.60
N ASP A 111 -15.36 41.89 23.15
CA ASP A 111 -14.98 43.09 23.88
C ASP A 111 -13.61 43.63 23.44
N ARG A 112 -13.34 44.88 23.82
CA ARG A 112 -12.05 45.55 23.62
C ARG A 112 -11.51 46.02 24.95
N GLN A 113 -10.46 45.37 25.41
CA GLN A 113 -9.88 45.64 26.73
C GLN A 113 -8.48 46.23 26.60
N ARG A 114 -8.25 47.36 27.27
CA ARG A 114 -6.95 48.05 27.29
C ARG A 114 -6.11 47.58 28.48
N ILE A 115 -4.85 47.24 28.19
CA ILE A 115 -3.77 47.16 29.18
C ILE A 115 -2.67 48.15 28.81
N GLN A 116 -1.81 48.48 29.76
CA GLN A 116 -0.68 49.37 29.55
C GLN A 116 0.63 48.64 29.79
N MET A 117 1.64 48.98 28.98
CA MET A 117 3.02 48.56 29.13
C MET A 117 3.88 49.80 29.42
N HIS A 118 4.75 49.72 30.41
CA HIS A 118 5.67 50.78 30.83
C HIS A 118 7.11 50.30 30.69
N TRP A 119 8.01 51.13 30.15
CA TRP A 119 9.44 50.80 29.99
C TRP A 119 10.34 52.05 30.00
N GLY A 120 11.66 51.86 29.92
CA GLY A 120 12.65 52.93 29.92
C GLY A 120 12.88 53.50 31.30
N LYS A 121 12.98 52.66 32.32
CA LYS A 121 13.38 53.07 33.68
C LYS A 121 14.72 52.42 34.00
N PRO A 122 15.84 53.12 33.73
CA PRO A 122 17.17 52.58 34.00
C PRO A 122 17.28 52.07 35.44
N ILE A 123 18.10 51.05 35.67
CA ILE A 123 18.35 50.41 36.97
C ILE A 123 17.13 49.79 37.67
N ALA A 124 15.97 49.66 36.98
CA ALA A 124 14.85 48.91 37.52
C ALA A 124 15.19 47.42 37.68
N ILE A 125 14.82 46.83 38.81
CA ILE A 125 14.95 45.39 39.02
C ILE A 125 13.79 44.70 38.29
N SER A 126 14.07 43.59 37.60
CA SER A 126 13.03 42.80 36.95
C SER A 126 11.97 42.33 37.95
N GLU A 127 10.70 42.50 37.58
CA GLU A 127 9.54 41.95 38.30
C GLU A 127 8.94 40.74 37.55
N SER A 128 9.63 40.23 36.53
CA SER A 128 9.26 39.01 35.82
C SER A 128 9.17 37.85 36.81
N SER A 129 8.01 37.22 36.90
CA SER A 129 7.73 36.13 37.83
C SER A 129 6.78 35.12 37.21
N SER A 130 7.32 33.97 36.82
CA SER A 130 6.53 32.88 36.25
C SER A 130 5.50 32.32 37.24
N ALA A 131 5.89 32.11 38.50
CA ALA A 131 4.97 31.69 39.56
C ALA A 131 3.79 32.66 39.79
N ALA A 132 3.94 33.96 39.51
CA ALA A 132 2.84 34.93 39.62
C ALA A 132 1.83 34.81 38.45
N VAL A 133 2.29 34.37 37.27
CA VAL A 133 1.48 34.15 36.08
C VAL A 133 0.84 32.75 36.09
N PHE A 134 1.67 31.72 36.27
CA PHE A 134 1.32 30.31 36.28
C PHE A 134 1.38 29.77 37.72
N ASN A 135 0.23 29.66 38.38
CA ASN A 135 0.14 29.14 39.74
C ASN A 135 -1.02 28.17 39.94
N ALA A 136 -0.92 27.43 41.05
CA ALA A 136 -1.89 26.45 41.50
C ALA A 136 -3.28 27.04 41.81
N ASP A 137 -3.39 28.33 42.15
CA ASP A 137 -4.66 29.01 42.39
C ASP A 137 -5.48 29.14 41.09
N ASN A 138 -4.80 29.35 39.96
CA ASN A 138 -5.38 29.29 38.62
C ASN A 138 -5.44 27.85 38.07
N GLY A 139 -5.27 26.83 38.91
CA GLY A 139 -5.41 25.44 38.50
C GLY A 139 -4.25 24.85 37.70
N PHE A 140 -3.14 25.58 37.49
CA PHE A 140 -1.95 25.01 36.85
C PHE A 140 -1.21 24.05 37.80
N CYS A 141 -0.86 22.88 37.29
CA CYS A 141 -0.03 21.89 37.98
C CYS A 141 1.40 21.93 37.46
N SER A 142 1.59 22.07 36.14
CA SER A 142 2.89 22.23 35.51
C SER A 142 2.77 23.02 34.21
N VAL A 143 3.75 23.86 33.92
CA VAL A 143 3.90 24.62 32.69
C VAL A 143 5.38 24.58 32.31
N ILE A 144 5.71 24.01 31.15
CA ILE A 144 7.08 23.83 30.71
C ILE A 144 7.25 24.51 29.36
N HIS A 145 8.05 25.58 29.34
CA HIS A 145 8.55 26.19 28.12
C HIS A 145 9.78 25.38 27.64
N MET A 146 9.79 24.99 26.37
CA MET A 146 10.69 23.94 25.86
C MET A 146 12.09 24.45 25.47
N GLY A 147 12.48 25.61 26.00
CA GLY A 147 13.74 26.27 25.70
C GLY A 147 14.96 25.70 26.43
N LYS A 148 16.07 26.43 26.36
CA LYS A 148 17.37 26.02 26.92
C LYS A 148 17.36 25.75 28.43
N SER A 149 16.66 26.56 29.22
CA SER A 149 16.62 26.44 30.68
C SER A 149 15.88 25.20 31.16
N LEU A 150 14.89 24.73 30.37
CA LEU A 150 14.00 23.60 30.61
C LEU A 150 13.61 23.47 32.09
N GLN A 151 12.61 24.25 32.50
CA GLN A 151 12.12 24.32 33.88
C GLN A 151 10.59 24.22 33.91
N ASP A 152 10.05 23.81 35.05
CA ASP A 152 8.62 23.87 35.30
C ASP A 152 8.29 25.17 36.03
N GLU A 153 7.51 26.04 35.39
CA GLU A 153 7.20 27.38 35.88
C GLU A 153 6.32 27.38 37.14
N VAL A 154 5.63 26.27 37.40
CA VAL A 154 4.88 26.06 38.65
C VAL A 154 5.78 25.48 39.76
N GLY A 155 6.88 24.82 39.39
CA GLY A 155 7.82 24.18 40.32
C GLY A 155 7.37 22.80 40.84
N SER A 156 6.40 22.15 40.19
CA SER A 156 5.90 20.82 40.57
C SER A 156 6.77 19.67 40.09
N THR A 157 7.50 19.88 39.01
CA THR A 157 8.29 18.88 38.30
C THR A 157 9.71 19.37 38.05
N ALA A 158 10.62 18.45 37.75
CA ALA A 158 12.02 18.76 37.47
C ALA A 158 12.39 18.15 36.11
N PRO A 159 12.07 18.83 35.00
CA PRO A 159 12.31 18.30 33.67
C PRO A 159 13.80 18.14 33.37
N VAL A 160 14.17 16.95 32.90
CA VAL A 160 15.53 16.57 32.52
C VAL A 160 15.51 16.13 31.07
N ASP A 161 16.31 16.80 30.24
CA ASP A 161 16.48 16.44 28.84
C ASP A 161 17.12 15.05 28.69
N ALA A 162 16.51 14.20 27.88
CA ALA A 162 16.95 12.85 27.56
C ALA A 162 17.38 12.76 26.08
N GLY A 163 18.21 13.70 25.64
CA GLY A 163 18.88 13.68 24.33
C GLY A 163 18.16 14.40 23.20
N SER A 164 17.19 15.28 23.50
CA SER A 164 16.59 16.16 22.50
C SER A 164 17.55 17.26 22.02
N THR A 165 17.19 17.99 20.97
CA THR A 165 17.94 19.16 20.50
C THR A 165 17.06 20.43 20.51
N LEU A 166 17.66 21.61 20.64
CA LEU A 166 16.91 22.88 20.52
C LEU A 166 16.45 23.10 19.08
N ALA A 167 15.22 23.58 18.92
CA ALA A 167 14.62 23.91 17.62
C ALA A 167 13.70 25.14 17.75
N PRO A 168 13.31 25.79 16.65
CA PRO A 168 12.29 26.84 16.69
C PRO A 168 10.96 26.28 17.22
N GLY A 169 10.39 26.92 18.25
CA GLY A 169 9.07 26.63 18.81
C GLY A 169 7.95 27.45 18.17
N ILE A 170 6.74 27.32 18.68
CA ILE A 170 5.57 28.13 18.26
C ILE A 170 5.49 29.46 19.04
N ILE A 171 6.03 29.50 20.26
CA ILE A 171 6.06 30.69 21.12
C ILE A 171 7.49 31.19 21.31
N GLY A 172 8.38 30.30 21.74
CA GLY A 172 9.79 30.58 21.97
C GLY A 172 10.67 29.51 21.31
N GLU A 173 11.68 29.04 22.05
CA GLU A 173 12.45 27.85 21.67
C GLU A 173 11.65 26.58 22.02
N GLY A 174 11.70 25.59 21.13
CA GLY A 174 11.16 24.26 21.32
C GLY A 174 12.23 23.18 21.41
N ARG A 175 11.80 21.92 21.60
CA ARG A 175 12.68 20.73 21.51
C ARG A 175 12.32 19.86 20.32
N HIS A 176 13.32 19.43 19.57
CA HIS A 176 13.21 18.40 18.54
C HIS A 176 13.67 17.04 19.10
N CYS A 177 12.82 16.04 18.91
CA CYS A 177 13.01 14.66 19.35
C CYS A 177 13.14 13.74 18.14
N ILE A 178 14.07 12.80 18.23
CA ILE A 178 14.13 11.58 17.42
C ILE A 178 13.75 10.36 18.28
N ALA A 179 13.49 9.22 17.65
CA ALA A 179 13.19 7.99 18.37
C ALA A 179 14.30 7.66 19.40
N GLY A 180 13.90 7.39 20.65
CA GLY A 180 14.80 7.18 21.77
C GLY A 180 15.15 8.44 22.58
N THR A 181 14.73 9.63 22.16
CA THR A 181 15.00 10.92 22.85
C THR A 181 13.72 11.62 23.31
N GLY A 182 13.77 12.36 24.41
CA GLY A 182 12.62 13.06 24.96
C GLY A 182 12.97 13.83 26.23
N ILE A 183 12.00 14.05 27.12
CA ILE A 183 12.20 14.76 28.40
C ILE A 183 11.54 13.97 29.53
N ALA A 184 12.29 13.75 30.61
CA ALA A 184 11.80 13.14 31.83
C ALA A 184 11.41 14.22 32.85
N CYS A 185 10.14 14.29 33.27
CA CYS A 185 9.66 15.34 34.19
C CYS A 185 9.61 14.88 35.66
N GLY A 186 9.78 13.60 35.92
CA GLY A 186 9.76 13.01 37.27
C GLY A 186 8.91 11.75 37.35
N ASP A 187 9.10 10.95 38.40
CA ASP A 187 8.47 9.65 38.61
C ASP A 187 7.63 9.53 39.91
N ALA A 188 7.57 10.62 40.69
CA ALA A 188 6.86 10.69 41.97
C ALA A 188 6.14 12.03 42.19
N ILE A 189 5.46 12.53 41.16
CA ILE A 189 4.75 13.83 41.16
C ILE A 189 3.44 13.68 41.92
N GLN A 190 3.22 14.50 42.97
CA GLN A 190 2.01 14.44 43.82
C GLN A 190 1.06 15.63 43.64
N SER A 191 1.46 16.64 42.88
CA SER A 191 0.67 17.87 42.66
C SER A 191 -0.31 17.76 41.48
N PHE A 192 -0.31 16.64 40.77
CA PHE A 192 -1.18 16.39 39.61
C PHE A 192 -2.55 15.84 40.05
N PRO A 193 -3.57 15.90 39.18
CA PRO A 193 -4.90 15.36 39.49
C PRO A 193 -4.86 13.85 39.74
N SER A 194 -5.61 13.41 40.75
CA SER A 194 -5.75 12.01 41.13
C SER A 194 -7.21 11.56 41.20
N ALA A 195 -7.44 10.25 41.37
CA ALA A 195 -8.74 9.61 41.33
C ALA A 195 -9.52 9.97 40.04
N ASP A 196 -10.75 10.48 40.21
CA ASP A 196 -11.68 10.87 39.14
C ASP A 196 -11.70 12.40 38.92
N ASN A 197 -10.71 13.11 39.46
CA ASN A 197 -10.71 14.57 39.42
C ASN A 197 -10.51 15.11 38.00
N ALA A 198 -11.10 16.29 37.75
CA ALA A 198 -11.02 16.93 36.46
C ALA A 198 -9.60 17.40 36.11
N PHE A 199 -9.26 17.40 34.82
CA PHE A 199 -7.96 17.87 34.37
C PHE A 199 -7.99 18.41 32.93
N SER A 200 -6.91 19.11 32.58
CA SER A 200 -6.53 19.41 31.20
C SER A 200 -5.04 19.13 30.98
N SER A 201 -4.70 18.60 29.81
CA SER A 201 -3.32 18.43 29.34
C SER A 201 -3.18 19.03 27.96
N ALA A 202 -2.34 20.06 27.82
CA ALA A 202 -2.13 20.79 26.58
C ALA A 202 -0.67 20.66 26.12
N VAL A 203 -0.48 20.53 24.80
CA VAL A 203 0.84 20.48 24.17
C VAL A 203 0.77 21.01 22.75
N TRP A 204 1.77 21.81 22.34
CA TRP A 204 2.05 22.05 20.94
C TRP A 204 3.08 21.06 20.43
N PHE A 205 2.81 20.43 19.28
CA PHE A 205 3.79 19.58 18.63
C PHE A 205 3.71 19.70 17.12
N ARG A 206 4.80 19.32 16.45
CA ARG A 206 4.93 19.22 15.00
C ARG A 206 5.54 17.87 14.69
N ALA A 207 4.69 16.89 14.39
CA ALA A 207 5.09 15.52 14.16
C ALA A 207 5.74 15.35 12.78
N GLU A 208 6.87 14.65 12.72
CA GLU A 208 7.55 14.28 11.47
C GLU A 208 7.28 12.82 11.09
N ALA A 209 6.83 12.01 12.06
CA ALA A 209 6.43 10.62 11.87
C ALA A 209 5.21 10.25 12.73
N CYS A 210 4.59 9.12 12.38
CA CYS A 210 3.45 8.52 13.09
C CYS A 210 3.89 7.47 14.12
N GLY A 211 2.95 7.03 14.97
CA GLY A 211 3.16 5.91 15.90
C GLY A 211 3.87 6.27 17.21
N GLY A 212 3.74 7.52 17.66
CA GLY A 212 4.45 8.08 18.82
C GLY A 212 3.53 8.62 19.91
N THR A 213 4.04 8.73 21.13
CA THR A 213 3.36 9.44 22.24
C THR A 213 4.02 10.79 22.47
N VAL A 214 3.26 11.87 22.31
CA VAL A 214 3.74 13.25 22.43
C VAL A 214 3.90 13.65 23.90
N LEU A 215 2.93 13.30 24.74
CA LEU A 215 2.86 13.65 26.16
C LEU A 215 2.23 12.48 26.93
N GLY A 216 2.86 12.06 28.03
CA GLY A 216 2.32 11.03 28.90
C GLY A 216 2.48 11.38 30.36
N TRP A 217 1.43 11.22 31.16
CA TRP A 217 1.52 11.25 32.62
C TRP A 217 0.56 10.28 33.29
N GLY A 218 0.88 9.87 34.52
CA GLY A 218 0.13 8.86 35.28
C GLY A 218 1.02 7.74 35.80
N ARG A 219 0.42 6.63 36.23
CA ARG A 219 1.15 5.39 36.51
C ARG A 219 0.56 4.24 35.72
N TYR A 220 1.43 3.61 34.94
CA TYR A 220 1.11 2.40 34.22
C TYR A 220 0.72 1.27 35.19
N ALA A 221 -0.45 0.68 34.97
CA ALA A 221 -0.92 -0.50 35.69
C ALA A 221 -0.17 -1.75 35.19
N THR A 222 0.96 -2.11 35.81
CA THR A 222 1.52 -3.45 35.61
C THR A 222 0.66 -4.48 36.37
N ARG A 223 0.62 -5.74 35.88
CA ARG A 223 0.13 -6.90 36.68
C ARG A 223 0.84 -7.06 38.04
N LEU A 224 1.88 -6.28 38.31
CA LEU A 224 2.74 -6.34 39.49
C LEU A 224 2.44 -5.24 40.52
N ASN A 225 1.58 -4.26 40.22
CA ASN A 225 1.29 -3.13 41.12
C ASN A 225 -0.01 -3.25 41.93
N GLY A 226 -0.79 -4.33 41.74
CA GLY A 226 -2.10 -4.50 42.38
C GLY A 226 -3.09 -5.28 41.52
N LYS A 227 -4.38 -5.24 41.85
CA LYS A 227 -5.41 -5.83 41.00
C LYS A 227 -5.46 -5.05 39.67
N THR A 228 -5.82 -5.70 38.57
CA THR A 228 -6.10 -5.02 37.29
C THR A 228 -7.07 -3.85 37.52
N GLY A 229 -6.63 -2.61 37.26
CA GLY A 229 -7.40 -1.38 37.52
C GLY A 229 -6.74 -0.38 38.49
N ASP A 230 -5.66 -0.75 39.16
CA ASP A 230 -4.89 0.18 40.01
C ASP A 230 -3.88 0.97 39.14
N GLY A 231 -4.30 2.15 38.65
CA GLY A 231 -3.45 3.14 37.97
C GLY A 231 -3.86 3.46 36.53
N ASN A 232 -4.42 4.65 36.32
CA ASN A 232 -4.66 5.21 34.99
C ASN A 232 -3.49 6.08 34.51
N GLU A 233 -3.38 6.21 33.18
CA GLU A 233 -2.46 7.13 32.50
C GLU A 233 -3.21 8.01 31.50
N VAL A 234 -2.64 9.15 31.17
CA VAL A 234 -3.13 10.09 30.15
C VAL A 234 -2.04 10.23 29.11
N LEU A 235 -2.26 9.64 27.94
CA LEU A 235 -1.30 9.66 26.83
C LEU A 235 -1.89 10.43 25.65
N VAL A 236 -1.20 11.44 25.13
CA VAL A 236 -1.54 12.10 23.85
C VAL A 236 -0.71 11.47 22.74
N ASN A 237 -1.35 10.87 21.74
CA ASN A 237 -0.68 10.05 20.72
C ASN A 237 -0.90 10.56 19.31
N ILE A 238 0.15 10.40 18.49
CA ILE A 238 0.09 10.43 17.02
C ILE A 238 0.04 8.99 16.50
N GLY A 239 -1.11 8.58 15.97
CA GLY A 239 -1.34 7.26 15.39
C GLY A 239 -0.77 7.11 13.97
N SER A 240 -0.79 5.87 13.47
CA SER A 240 -0.46 5.49 12.09
C SER A 240 -1.68 4.76 11.49
N PRO A 241 -2.24 5.15 10.33
CA PRO A 241 -1.98 6.42 9.62
C PRO A 241 -2.18 7.66 10.52
N PRO A 242 -1.74 8.87 10.11
CA PRO A 242 -1.82 10.06 10.95
C PRO A 242 -3.20 10.24 11.59
N SER A 243 -3.26 10.12 12.91
CA SER A 243 -4.48 10.32 13.71
C SER A 243 -4.12 10.85 15.09
N LEU A 244 -5.00 11.62 15.72
CA LEU A 244 -4.79 12.08 17.09
C LEU A 244 -5.71 11.35 18.07
N SER A 245 -5.18 11.05 19.24
CA SER A 245 -5.97 10.53 20.34
C SER A 245 -5.37 10.99 21.64
N TRP A 246 -6.19 11.01 22.69
CA TRP A 246 -5.66 10.79 24.02
C TRP A 246 -6.27 9.52 24.61
N THR A 247 -5.46 8.72 25.27
CA THR A 247 -5.82 7.38 25.73
C THR A 247 -5.47 7.16 27.20
N SER A 248 -6.12 6.17 27.80
CA SER A 248 -5.90 5.69 29.16
C SER A 248 -6.06 4.17 29.18
N ASP A 249 -5.28 3.48 30.02
CA ASP A 249 -5.43 2.03 30.26
C ASP A 249 -6.71 1.69 31.06
N GLY A 250 -7.22 2.64 31.85
CA GLY A 250 -8.54 2.59 32.50
C GLY A 250 -9.62 3.35 31.71
N PRO A 251 -10.84 3.54 32.25
CA PRO A 251 -11.85 4.37 31.60
C PRO A 251 -11.27 5.77 31.34
N GLY A 252 -11.55 6.35 30.17
CA GLY A 252 -10.90 7.58 29.71
C GLY A 252 -10.48 7.52 28.24
N GLY A 253 -10.11 8.67 27.69
CA GLY A 253 -9.64 8.82 26.31
C GLY A 253 -10.72 9.15 25.29
N ALA A 254 -10.30 9.85 24.23
CA ALA A 254 -11.08 10.23 23.07
C ALA A 254 -10.18 10.27 21.82
N ASN A 255 -10.75 9.93 20.66
CA ASN A 255 -10.08 10.04 19.35
C ASN A 255 -10.52 11.34 18.67
N ALA A 256 -9.59 12.00 18.02
CA ALA A 256 -9.86 13.10 17.09
C ALA A 256 -10.59 12.57 15.85
N ASN A 257 -11.49 13.40 15.29
CA ASN A 257 -12.09 13.11 13.99
C ASN A 257 -11.21 13.66 12.85
N THR A 258 -10.34 14.62 13.14
CA THR A 258 -9.46 15.27 12.17
C THR A 258 -8.05 14.66 12.22
N ALA A 259 -7.56 14.23 11.07
CA ALA A 259 -6.17 13.77 10.94
C ALA A 259 -5.20 14.97 10.99
N PRO A 260 -4.09 14.88 11.73
CA PRO A 260 -3.06 15.91 11.75
C PRO A 260 -2.27 15.90 10.45
N VAL A 261 -1.79 17.06 10.03
CA VAL A 261 -0.83 17.20 8.94
C VAL A 261 0.58 17.07 9.52
N LEU A 262 1.35 16.08 9.05
CA LEU A 262 2.75 15.95 9.45
C LEU A 262 3.56 17.15 8.96
N GLY A 263 4.51 17.60 9.76
CA GLY A 263 5.33 18.78 9.48
C GLY A 263 4.66 20.12 9.83
N GLU A 264 3.41 20.12 10.32
CA GLU A 264 2.73 21.33 10.79
C GLU A 264 2.56 21.34 12.31
N TRP A 265 2.60 22.54 12.91
CA TRP A 265 2.34 22.72 14.33
C TRP A 265 0.86 22.51 14.62
N CYS A 266 0.56 21.60 15.55
CA CYS A 266 -0.79 21.28 16.01
C CYS A 266 -0.83 21.34 17.53
N PRO A 267 -1.64 22.21 18.14
CA PRO A 267 -1.95 22.14 19.55
C PRO A 267 -3.03 21.08 19.79
N VAL A 268 -2.82 20.28 20.82
CA VAL A 268 -3.81 19.34 21.33
C VAL A 268 -4.07 19.64 22.79
N VAL A 269 -5.36 19.66 23.16
CA VAL A 269 -5.79 19.70 24.55
C VAL A 269 -6.67 18.49 24.83
N ALA A 270 -6.27 17.67 25.81
CA ALA A 270 -7.07 16.59 26.36
C ALA A 270 -7.72 17.06 27.66
N THR A 271 -9.04 16.90 27.79
CA THR A 271 -9.77 17.26 29.02
C THR A 271 -10.58 16.08 29.54
N TYR A 272 -10.70 16.01 30.87
CA TYR A 272 -11.59 15.08 31.54
C TYR A 272 -12.37 15.77 32.66
N ALA A 273 -13.67 15.51 32.73
CA ALA A 273 -14.50 15.85 33.88
C ALA A 273 -15.78 15.01 33.91
N ASN A 274 -16.19 14.54 35.09
CA ASN A 274 -17.48 13.88 35.32
C ASN A 274 -17.75 12.72 34.33
N GLY A 275 -16.78 11.83 34.12
CA GLY A 275 -16.91 10.71 33.18
C GLY A 275 -16.79 11.08 31.70
N THR A 276 -16.54 12.34 31.37
CA THR A 276 -16.48 12.84 29.97
C THR A 276 -15.05 13.12 29.56
N SER A 277 -14.58 12.44 28.53
CA SER A 277 -13.29 12.68 27.87
C SER A 277 -13.50 13.49 26.59
N GLN A 278 -12.70 14.53 26.39
CA GLN A 278 -12.73 15.32 25.18
C GLN A 278 -11.32 15.61 24.66
N ILE A 279 -11.16 15.66 23.35
CA ILE A 279 -9.96 16.11 22.67
C ILE A 279 -10.27 17.34 21.84
N TYR A 280 -9.39 18.33 21.92
CA TYR A 280 -9.44 19.54 21.14
C TYR A 280 -8.21 19.60 20.24
N THR A 281 -8.42 20.00 18.99
CA THR A 281 -7.36 20.21 18.00
C THR A 281 -7.48 21.63 17.47
N ASN A 282 -6.39 22.39 17.38
CA ASN A 282 -6.43 23.77 16.87
C ASN A 282 -7.49 24.65 17.56
N GLY A 283 -7.63 24.49 18.89
CA GLY A 283 -8.57 25.26 19.71
C GLY A 283 -10.05 24.87 19.60
N LYS A 284 -10.39 23.83 18.83
CA LYS A 284 -11.79 23.40 18.60
C LYS A 284 -12.03 21.99 19.16
N PRO A 285 -13.24 21.70 19.67
CA PRO A 285 -13.61 20.35 20.08
C PRO A 285 -13.63 19.44 18.85
N ASP A 286 -12.89 18.34 18.90
CA ASP A 286 -12.74 17.43 17.75
C ASP A 286 -13.15 15.99 18.06
N GLY A 287 -13.17 15.57 19.32
CA GLY A 287 -13.66 14.24 19.71
C GLY A 287 -14.15 14.19 21.15
N LEU A 288 -15.20 13.41 21.39
CA LEU A 288 -15.88 13.31 22.68
C LEU A 288 -16.23 11.84 22.99
N ARG A 289 -16.02 11.42 24.23
CA ARG A 289 -16.44 10.10 24.72
C ARG A 289 -16.94 10.17 26.16
N PHE A 290 -18.11 9.59 26.39
CA PHE A 290 -18.67 9.40 27.72
C PHE A 290 -18.35 8.00 28.25
N HIS A 291 -17.90 7.90 29.51
CA HIS A 291 -17.52 6.66 30.15
C HIS A 291 -18.45 6.35 31.33
N LYS A 292 -18.84 5.09 31.48
CA LYS A 292 -19.68 4.64 32.61
C LYS A 292 -18.89 4.43 33.90
N GLY A 293 -17.57 4.22 33.81
CA GLY A 293 -16.67 4.04 34.96
C GLY A 293 -15.84 5.30 35.22
N ALA A 294 -15.59 5.59 36.49
CA ALA A 294 -14.73 6.68 36.94
C ALA A 294 -13.25 6.40 36.67
N MET A 295 -12.47 7.44 36.39
CA MET A 295 -11.01 7.36 36.35
C MET A 295 -10.43 7.04 37.72
N SER A 296 -9.27 6.37 37.72
CA SER A 296 -8.52 6.02 38.93
C SER A 296 -7.04 6.41 38.77
N LEU A 297 -6.79 7.71 38.62
CA LEU A 297 -5.43 8.27 38.61
C LEU A 297 -4.80 8.13 40.01
N MET A 298 -3.53 7.73 40.08
CA MET A 298 -2.85 7.60 41.37
C MET A 298 -2.44 8.98 41.92
N ASP A 299 -2.36 9.10 43.25
CA ASP A 299 -1.89 10.33 43.92
C ASP A 299 -0.39 10.62 43.71
N SER A 300 0.38 9.65 43.19
CA SER A 300 1.78 9.81 42.81
C SER A 300 1.94 9.32 41.39
N VAL A 301 2.36 10.19 40.46
CA VAL A 301 2.44 9.89 39.03
C VAL A 301 3.84 10.15 38.46
N SER A 302 4.08 9.60 37.27
CA SER A 302 5.22 9.96 36.42
C SER A 302 4.77 10.83 35.26
N MET A 303 5.67 11.65 34.69
CA MET A 303 5.42 12.43 33.48
C MET A 303 6.62 12.38 32.53
N LEU A 304 6.33 12.22 31.25
CA LEU A 304 7.27 12.23 30.14
C LEU A 304 6.74 13.09 28.99
N ILE A 305 7.65 13.75 28.28
CA ILE A 305 7.36 14.45 27.02
C ILE A 305 8.19 13.77 25.91
N GLY A 306 7.57 13.52 24.77
CA GLY A 306 8.11 12.68 23.69
C GLY A 306 8.02 11.17 23.97
N GLY A 307 7.29 10.77 25.02
CA GLY A 307 7.11 9.39 25.43
C GLY A 307 5.93 9.20 26.38
N GLY A 308 5.46 7.96 26.52
CA GLY A 308 4.30 7.63 27.36
C GLY A 308 4.62 6.81 28.61
N ARG A 309 5.76 6.12 28.64
CA ARG A 309 6.14 5.18 29.70
C ARG A 309 7.61 5.31 30.05
N PRO A 310 8.02 5.05 31.31
CA PRO A 310 9.41 5.21 31.74
C PRO A 310 10.42 4.59 30.77
N ARG A 311 11.35 5.42 30.27
CA ARG A 311 12.40 5.05 29.29
C ARG A 311 11.88 4.60 27.91
N SER A 312 10.65 4.99 27.54
CA SER A 312 10.06 4.75 26.22
C SER A 312 9.78 6.09 25.54
N TYR A 313 10.73 6.53 24.70
CA TYR A 313 10.59 7.72 23.86
C TYR A 313 10.46 7.30 22.40
N ASN A 314 9.29 7.55 21.81
CA ASN A 314 8.95 7.10 20.46
C ASN A 314 8.36 8.21 19.58
N PHE A 315 8.21 9.43 20.10
CA PHE A 315 7.82 10.58 19.29
C PHE A 315 8.99 11.06 18.43
N VAL A 316 8.67 11.45 17.19
CA VAL A 316 9.63 12.05 16.24
C VAL A 316 9.03 13.36 15.72
N GLY A 317 9.69 14.47 16.01
CA GLY A 317 9.23 15.81 15.67
C GLY A 317 9.59 16.87 16.71
N SER A 318 9.02 18.06 16.59
CA SER A 318 9.22 19.18 17.53
C SER A 318 8.08 19.28 18.55
N ILE A 319 8.38 19.69 19.77
CA ILE A 319 7.41 19.96 20.85
C ILE A 319 7.70 21.33 21.45
N ASP A 320 6.64 22.08 21.74
CA ASP A 320 6.68 23.34 22.48
C ASP A 320 5.50 23.40 23.46
N GLU A 321 5.61 24.26 24.47
CA GLU A 321 4.54 24.65 25.42
C GLU A 321 3.70 23.49 25.96
N VAL A 322 4.16 22.84 27.04
CA VAL A 322 3.43 21.76 27.70
C VAL A 322 2.77 22.26 28.99
N ARG A 323 1.47 22.00 29.16
CA ARG A 323 0.71 22.41 30.34
C ARG A 323 -0.14 21.28 30.91
N ILE A 324 -0.13 21.15 32.23
CA ILE A 324 -1.05 20.28 32.99
C ILE A 324 -1.84 21.15 33.97
N SER A 325 -3.16 20.96 34.02
CA SER A 325 -4.06 21.68 34.94
C SER A 325 -4.98 20.72 35.70
N LYS A 326 -5.28 21.02 36.96
CA LYS A 326 -6.26 20.32 37.82
C LYS A 326 -7.72 20.73 37.62
N VAL A 327 -8.00 21.36 36.47
CA VAL A 327 -9.33 21.78 36.04
C VAL A 327 -9.51 21.36 34.59
N ALA A 328 -10.73 20.97 34.21
CA ALA A 328 -11.10 20.87 32.81
C ALA A 328 -11.35 22.29 32.28
N ARG A 329 -10.43 22.79 31.43
CA ARG A 329 -10.54 24.11 30.81
C ARG A 329 -11.77 24.13 29.89
N SER A 330 -12.48 25.25 29.87
CA SER A 330 -13.65 25.45 29.01
C SER A 330 -13.23 25.42 27.53
N ALA A 331 -14.21 25.17 26.65
CA ALA A 331 -13.99 25.29 25.21
C ALA A 331 -13.57 26.73 24.83
N ASP A 332 -14.12 27.74 25.51
CA ASP A 332 -13.78 29.16 25.30
C ASP A 332 -12.33 29.47 25.72
N TRP A 333 -11.85 28.93 26.85
CA TRP A 333 -10.45 29.04 27.26
C TRP A 333 -9.51 28.41 26.23
N ILE A 334 -9.82 27.20 25.76
CA ILE A 334 -8.99 26.47 24.81
C ILE A 334 -8.97 27.16 23.45
N ALA A 335 -10.10 27.73 23.01
CA ALA A 335 -10.18 28.53 21.81
C ALA A 335 -9.35 29.82 21.94
N LEU A 336 -9.47 30.53 23.07
CA LEU A 336 -8.71 31.74 23.38
C LEU A 336 -7.19 31.45 23.44
N GLU A 337 -6.80 30.34 24.06
CA GLU A 337 -5.42 29.85 24.12
C GLU A 337 -4.84 29.63 22.73
N TYR A 338 -5.55 28.91 21.86
CA TYR A 338 -5.14 28.74 20.47
C TYR A 338 -5.05 30.06 19.70
N GLN A 339 -6.07 30.92 19.81
CA GLN A 339 -6.09 32.21 19.11
C GLN A 339 -4.97 33.13 19.58
N ASN A 340 -4.49 33.01 20.82
CA ASN A 340 -3.39 33.80 21.36
C ASN A 340 -2.00 33.22 21.02
N GLN A 341 -1.87 31.89 21.07
CA GLN A 341 -0.58 31.22 20.95
C GLN A 341 -0.15 30.95 19.51
N LYS A 342 -1.07 30.83 18.55
CA LYS A 342 -0.68 30.68 17.14
C LYS A 342 0.18 31.87 16.66
N THR A 343 1.09 31.63 15.74
CA THR A 343 2.03 32.67 15.24
C THR A 343 1.33 33.89 14.64
N GLN A 344 0.22 33.65 13.91
CA GLN A 344 -0.57 34.70 13.25
C GLN A 344 -1.80 35.11 14.05
N GLN A 345 -1.64 35.27 15.37
CA GLN A 345 -2.71 35.65 16.29
C GLN A 345 -3.24 37.07 16.03
N THR A 346 -4.55 37.25 16.19
CA THR A 346 -5.25 38.55 16.04
C THR A 346 -5.80 39.11 17.35
N LEU A 347 -5.56 38.42 18.48
CA LEU A 347 -6.09 38.76 19.79
C LEU A 347 -5.46 40.03 20.38
N VAL A 348 -4.14 40.17 20.30
CA VAL A 348 -3.42 41.31 20.91
C VAL A 348 -2.43 41.90 19.92
N GLY A 349 -2.36 43.22 19.83
CA GLY A 349 -1.38 43.93 18.99
C GLY A 349 -0.13 44.36 19.74
N ALA A 350 0.78 45.04 19.03
CA ALA A 350 1.92 45.73 19.63
C ALA A 350 1.50 47.02 20.35
N PRO A 351 2.39 47.66 21.14
CA PRO A 351 2.10 48.94 21.77
C PRO A 351 1.66 49.98 20.73
N VAL A 352 0.49 50.59 20.93
CA VAL A 352 -0.10 51.52 19.95
C VAL A 352 0.77 52.76 19.83
N VAL A 353 1.32 52.98 18.63
CA VAL A 353 2.00 54.23 18.26
C VAL A 353 0.95 55.32 18.06
N PRO A 354 1.06 56.49 18.71
CA PRO A 354 0.11 57.59 18.51
C PRO A 354 0.02 58.05 17.05
N GLY A 355 -1.18 58.38 16.58
CA GLY A 355 -1.41 58.88 15.23
C GLY A 355 -2.76 58.46 14.66
N GLN A 356 -2.98 58.77 13.38
CA GLN A 356 -4.13 58.32 12.59
C GLN A 356 -3.74 57.89 11.16
N SER A 357 -2.44 57.69 10.90
CA SER A 357 -1.96 57.38 9.56
C SER A 357 -2.45 56.00 9.12
N PHE A 358 -2.86 55.91 7.85
CA PHE A 358 -3.17 54.67 7.16
C PHE A 358 -2.73 54.82 5.71
N ALA A 359 -1.69 54.09 5.30
CA ALA A 359 -1.19 54.09 3.94
C ALA A 359 -0.50 52.77 3.62
N VAL A 360 -0.55 52.31 2.38
CA VAL A 360 0.18 51.15 1.86
C VAL A 360 1.00 51.59 0.67
N SER A 361 2.23 51.08 0.50
CA SER A 361 3.15 51.57 -0.53
C SER A 361 2.76 51.18 -1.96
N HIS A 362 1.81 50.27 -2.14
CA HIS A 362 1.41 49.73 -3.44
C HIS A 362 -0.12 49.65 -3.57
N GLU A 363 -0.65 50.17 -4.68
CA GLU A 363 -2.05 50.01 -5.10
C GLU A 363 -2.29 48.71 -5.87
N ARG A 364 -1.23 48.16 -6.47
CA ARG A 364 -1.20 46.86 -7.14
C ARG A 364 0.23 46.36 -7.18
N LEU A 365 0.40 45.06 -7.28
CA LEU A 365 1.71 44.42 -7.37
C LEU A 365 1.73 43.42 -8.51
N THR A 366 2.86 43.35 -9.22
CA THR A 366 3.14 42.26 -10.17
C THR A 366 4.47 41.64 -9.77
N VAL A 367 4.47 40.34 -9.48
CA VAL A 367 5.66 39.60 -9.09
C VAL A 367 5.86 38.47 -10.09
N LEU A 368 7.10 38.25 -10.52
CA LEU A 368 7.40 37.06 -11.29
C LEU A 368 7.36 35.84 -10.37
N GLU A 369 6.93 34.71 -10.90
CA GLU A 369 7.05 33.41 -10.25
C GLU A 369 8.48 33.19 -9.71
N GLY A 370 8.60 32.61 -8.52
CA GLY A 370 9.88 32.35 -7.85
C GLY A 370 10.53 33.57 -7.19
N GLU A 371 10.11 34.79 -7.55
CA GLU A 371 10.62 36.03 -6.98
C GLU A 371 9.83 36.45 -5.73
N SER A 372 10.29 37.53 -5.09
CA SER A 372 9.62 38.14 -3.94
C SER A 372 9.53 39.66 -4.08
N ALA A 373 8.48 40.25 -3.49
CA ALA A 373 8.33 41.70 -3.41
C ALA A 373 7.93 42.14 -2.00
N THR A 374 8.51 43.25 -1.55
CA THR A 374 8.22 43.81 -0.22
C THR A 374 7.20 44.93 -0.33
N ILE A 375 6.09 44.79 0.38
CA ILE A 375 5.08 45.83 0.55
C ILE A 375 5.20 46.37 1.97
N THR A 376 5.03 47.68 2.11
CA THR A 376 5.14 48.41 3.38
C THR A 376 3.87 49.20 3.65
N ALA A 377 3.58 49.47 4.91
CA ALA A 377 2.40 50.18 5.35
C ALA A 377 2.70 51.14 6.51
N GLN A 378 1.80 52.09 6.73
CA GLN A 378 1.75 52.97 7.89
C GLN A 378 0.38 52.80 8.55
N ALA A 379 0.35 52.68 9.88
CA ALA A 379 -0.87 52.41 10.65
C ALA A 379 -0.83 53.07 12.05
N GLY A 380 -0.43 54.34 12.15
CA GLY A 380 -0.37 55.04 13.43
C GLY A 380 -1.77 55.14 14.06
N GLY A 381 -1.90 54.75 15.32
CA GLY A 381 -3.18 54.66 16.05
C GLY A 381 -3.91 53.32 15.96
N ALA A 382 -3.42 52.38 15.14
CA ALA A 382 -4.01 51.05 15.04
C ALA A 382 -3.74 50.21 16.29
N GLN A 383 -4.77 49.54 16.79
CA GLN A 383 -4.75 48.60 17.91
C GLN A 383 -4.25 47.21 17.49
N LYS A 384 -4.45 46.84 16.22
CA LYS A 384 -3.94 45.61 15.61
C LYS A 384 -3.76 45.82 14.12
N VAL A 385 -2.71 45.24 13.55
CA VAL A 385 -2.50 45.19 12.11
C VAL A 385 -2.26 43.76 11.63
N SER A 386 -2.75 43.45 10.44
CA SER A 386 -2.52 42.16 9.80
C SER A 386 -2.41 42.28 8.28
N TRP A 387 -1.61 41.39 7.70
CA TRP A 387 -1.56 41.10 6.28
C TRP A 387 -2.37 39.83 6.02
N ILE A 388 -3.33 39.91 5.11
CA ILE A 388 -4.24 38.83 4.76
C ILE A 388 -4.06 38.53 3.27
N LEU A 389 -3.67 37.31 2.96
CA LEU A 389 -3.59 36.81 1.60
C LEU A 389 -4.92 36.16 1.26
N ASP A 390 -5.60 36.68 0.24
CA ASP A 390 -6.79 36.07 -0.34
C ASP A 390 -6.39 35.38 -1.64
N ARG A 391 -6.50 34.05 -1.65
CA ARG A 391 -6.27 33.22 -2.84
C ARG A 391 -7.52 32.40 -3.08
N ASP A 392 -8.16 32.62 -4.23
CA ASP A 392 -9.39 31.92 -4.65
C ASP A 392 -10.53 31.97 -3.60
N GLY A 393 -10.65 33.10 -2.88
CA GLY A 393 -11.67 33.30 -1.84
C GLY A 393 -11.31 32.72 -0.47
N VAL A 394 -10.12 32.14 -0.33
CA VAL A 394 -9.58 31.66 0.96
C VAL A 394 -8.65 32.71 1.55
N GLN A 395 -9.11 33.36 2.61
CA GLN A 395 -8.35 34.38 3.33
C GLN A 395 -7.46 33.76 4.41
N THR A 396 -6.16 34.01 4.32
CA THR A 396 -5.16 33.53 5.29
C THR A 396 -4.38 34.70 5.86
N VAL A 397 -4.30 34.80 7.18
CA VAL A 397 -3.44 35.80 7.84
C VAL A 397 -1.98 35.36 7.68
N VAL A 398 -1.17 36.14 6.98
CA VAL A 398 0.23 35.79 6.62
C VAL A 398 1.27 36.58 7.41
N ALA A 399 0.88 37.68 8.04
CA ALA A 399 1.70 38.38 9.03
C ALA A 399 0.81 39.22 9.94
N VAL A 400 1.21 39.37 11.20
CA VAL A 400 0.58 40.25 12.19
C VAL A 400 1.61 41.16 12.82
N ASP A 401 1.21 42.36 13.22
CA ASP A 401 2.06 43.33 13.94
C ASP A 401 3.35 43.68 13.20
N ARG A 402 3.28 43.68 11.86
CA ARG A 402 4.37 44.08 10.97
C ARG A 402 3.87 45.13 9.98
N LEU A 403 4.66 46.18 9.83
CA LEU A 403 4.41 47.24 8.84
C LEU A 403 5.07 46.95 7.49
N ALA A 404 5.77 45.83 7.35
CA ALA A 404 6.29 45.34 6.08
C ALA A 404 6.01 43.85 5.93
N TYR A 405 5.64 43.44 4.72
CA TYR A 405 5.44 42.05 4.36
C TYR A 405 6.18 41.75 3.05
N GLN A 406 7.01 40.72 3.07
CA GLN A 406 7.66 40.19 1.88
C GLN A 406 6.79 39.07 1.32
N LEU A 407 6.11 39.35 0.21
CA LEU A 407 5.34 38.36 -0.52
C LEU A 407 6.29 37.55 -1.40
N ALA A 408 6.46 36.27 -1.10
CA ALA A 408 7.10 35.31 -1.99
C ALA A 408 6.05 34.74 -2.96
N ALA A 409 6.28 34.89 -4.27
CA ALA A 409 5.34 34.41 -5.28
C ALA A 409 5.23 32.88 -5.28
N GLY A 410 6.33 32.18 -4.99
CA GLY A 410 6.41 30.73 -5.13
C GLY A 410 6.27 30.30 -6.58
N ARG A 411 6.00 29.00 -6.81
CA ARG A 411 5.73 28.42 -8.13
C ARG A 411 4.24 28.51 -8.47
N VAL A 412 3.90 28.77 -9.73
CA VAL A 412 2.51 28.82 -10.24
C VAL A 412 2.43 28.16 -11.62
N GLN A 413 1.34 27.45 -11.90
CA GLN A 413 1.12 26.75 -13.18
C GLN A 413 0.59 27.65 -14.31
N ALA A 414 0.17 28.86 -13.95
CA ALA A 414 -0.33 29.89 -14.84
C ALA A 414 -0.27 31.23 -14.09
N SER A 415 -0.17 32.32 -14.85
CA SER A 415 -0.30 33.66 -14.27
C SER A 415 -1.61 33.75 -13.47
N THR A 416 -1.48 33.99 -12.17
CA THR A 416 -2.60 33.97 -11.24
C THR A 416 -2.74 35.32 -10.55
N SER A 417 -3.97 35.70 -10.28
CA SER A 417 -4.27 36.89 -9.50
C SER A 417 -4.70 36.47 -8.11
N LEU A 418 -4.09 37.09 -7.12
CA LEU A 418 -4.47 36.99 -5.72
C LEU A 418 -4.61 38.39 -5.15
N SER A 419 -5.13 38.51 -3.95
CA SER A 419 -5.23 39.80 -3.28
C SER A 419 -4.45 39.79 -1.98
N LEU A 420 -3.61 40.80 -1.76
CA LEU A 420 -2.98 41.03 -0.46
C LEU A 420 -3.66 42.22 0.21
N GLN A 421 -4.32 41.95 1.33
CA GLN A 421 -4.99 42.97 2.11
C GLN A 421 -4.14 43.37 3.31
N PHE A 422 -4.00 44.67 3.54
CA PHE A 422 -3.51 45.21 4.80
C PHE A 422 -4.68 45.72 5.61
N LYS A 423 -4.93 45.10 6.76
CA LYS A 423 -6.02 45.44 7.68
C LYS A 423 -5.45 46.09 8.94
N ALA A 424 -5.98 47.25 9.31
CA ALA A 424 -5.65 47.97 10.53
C ALA A 424 -6.92 48.25 11.34
N VAL A 425 -6.97 47.72 12.57
CA VAL A 425 -8.10 47.89 13.50
C VAL A 425 -7.84 49.10 14.38
N TYR A 426 -8.67 50.13 14.27
CA TYR A 426 -8.63 51.34 15.12
C TYR A 426 -9.75 51.27 16.17
N ALA A 427 -9.75 52.21 17.12
CA ALA A 427 -10.73 52.23 18.21
C ALA A 427 -12.20 52.23 17.74
N ASN A 428 -12.51 52.95 16.66
CA ASN A 428 -13.89 53.16 16.19
C ASN A 428 -14.15 52.64 14.76
N GLU A 429 -13.12 52.18 14.06
CA GLU A 429 -13.22 51.75 12.66
C GLU A 429 -12.16 50.69 12.35
N THR A 430 -12.36 49.95 11.26
CA THR A 430 -11.33 49.09 10.67
C THR A 430 -11.06 49.60 9.27
N LYS A 431 -9.79 49.85 8.95
CA LYS A 431 -9.36 50.23 7.60
C LYS A 431 -8.71 49.03 6.95
N THR A 432 -9.11 48.74 5.72
CA THR A 432 -8.52 47.69 4.91
C THR A 432 -8.12 48.30 3.58
N HIS A 433 -6.87 48.05 3.16
CA HIS A 433 -6.39 48.35 1.82
C HIS A 433 -6.20 47.04 1.10
N GLU A 434 -6.79 46.94 -0.08
CA GLU A 434 -6.65 45.78 -0.95
C GLU A 434 -5.61 46.07 -2.02
N CYS A 435 -4.54 45.28 -2.07
CA CYS A 435 -3.53 45.34 -3.13
C CYS A 435 -3.68 44.10 -4.01
N PRO A 436 -4.32 44.22 -5.19
CA PRO A 436 -4.33 43.15 -6.18
C PRO A 436 -2.90 42.78 -6.57
N VAL A 437 -2.57 41.51 -6.46
CA VAL A 437 -1.28 40.95 -6.87
C VAL A 437 -1.48 40.05 -8.08
N THR A 438 -0.70 40.29 -9.12
CA THR A 438 -0.55 39.34 -10.23
C THR A 438 0.78 38.62 -10.07
N ILE A 439 0.75 37.31 -9.87
CA ILE A 439 1.94 36.48 -10.02
C ILE A 439 1.97 36.02 -11.47
N LEU A 440 3.02 36.40 -12.19
CA LEU A 440 3.21 35.97 -13.59
C LEU A 440 3.97 34.66 -13.62
N GLU A 441 3.42 33.64 -14.29
CA GLU A 441 4.17 32.44 -14.64
C GLU A 441 5.37 32.84 -15.51
N ASP A 442 6.56 32.43 -15.11
CA ASP A 442 7.80 32.75 -15.83
C ASP A 442 8.70 31.52 -15.98
N ILE A 443 8.51 30.50 -15.14
CA ILE A 443 9.28 29.26 -15.14
C ILE A 443 8.38 28.16 -15.73
N PRO A 444 8.59 27.72 -16.98
CA PRO A 444 7.74 26.70 -17.57
C PRO A 444 7.89 25.35 -16.83
N GLU A 445 6.83 24.57 -16.80
CA GLU A 445 6.89 23.18 -16.32
C GLU A 445 7.58 22.26 -17.33
N PRO A 446 8.24 21.17 -16.90
CA PRO A 446 8.91 20.26 -17.82
C PRO A 446 7.93 19.59 -18.78
N VAL A 447 8.16 19.70 -20.10
CA VAL A 447 7.35 18.99 -21.10
C VAL A 447 7.99 17.63 -21.37
N VAL A 448 7.54 16.64 -20.61
CA VAL A 448 8.06 15.28 -20.61
C VAL A 448 7.37 14.39 -21.65
N ALA A 449 8.17 13.63 -22.39
CA ALA A 449 7.72 12.50 -23.18
C ALA A 449 8.51 11.25 -22.78
N LEU A 450 7.87 10.08 -22.85
CA LEU A 450 8.54 8.79 -22.62
C LEU A 450 8.73 8.06 -23.95
N SER A 451 9.94 7.57 -24.19
CA SER A 451 10.23 6.64 -25.27
C SER A 451 10.58 5.28 -24.67
N ALA A 452 9.86 4.24 -25.09
CA ALA A 452 10.12 2.85 -24.74
C ALA A 452 9.75 1.98 -25.94
N PRO A 453 10.35 0.78 -26.09
CA PRO A 453 9.92 -0.14 -27.14
C PRO A 453 8.46 -0.55 -26.92
N PRO A 454 7.63 -0.66 -27.99
CA PRO A 454 6.22 -1.04 -27.85
C PRO A 454 6.06 -2.48 -27.35
N THR A 455 7.08 -3.32 -27.57
CA THR A 455 7.12 -4.72 -27.16
C THR A 455 8.44 -5.04 -26.48
N TRP A 456 8.40 -5.93 -25.49
CA TRP A 456 9.61 -6.41 -24.79
C TRP A 456 9.52 -7.91 -24.52
N ASN A 457 10.61 -8.65 -24.73
CA ASN A 457 10.66 -10.09 -24.43
C ASN A 457 10.74 -10.40 -22.92
N GLY A 458 10.83 -9.37 -22.08
CA GLY A 458 10.94 -9.53 -20.63
C GLY A 458 12.30 -10.06 -20.15
N ARG A 459 13.33 -10.14 -21.00
CA ARG A 459 14.65 -10.71 -20.69
C ARG A 459 15.81 -9.78 -21.03
N ASP A 460 15.71 -9.08 -22.15
CA ASP A 460 16.72 -8.10 -22.53
C ASP A 460 16.65 -6.89 -21.59
N LEU A 461 17.79 -6.31 -21.26
CA LEU A 461 17.81 -5.04 -20.55
C LEU A 461 17.24 -3.93 -21.45
N ILE A 462 16.18 -3.25 -20.99
CA ILE A 462 15.67 -2.05 -21.67
C ILE A 462 15.78 -0.83 -20.77
N GLU A 463 16.13 0.29 -21.39
CA GLU A 463 16.17 1.61 -20.75
C GLU A 463 14.94 2.40 -21.17
N VAL A 464 14.25 2.98 -20.18
CA VAL A 464 13.17 3.94 -20.39
C VAL A 464 13.70 5.30 -19.95
N VAL A 465 13.85 6.20 -20.92
CA VAL A 465 14.44 7.52 -20.72
C VAL A 465 13.39 8.60 -21.02
N PRO A 466 13.15 9.54 -20.09
CA PRO A 466 12.31 10.70 -20.33
C PRO A 466 13.03 11.70 -21.23
N THR A 467 12.33 12.22 -22.22
CA THR A 467 12.78 13.34 -23.05
C THR A 467 12.07 14.61 -22.58
N ILE A 468 12.86 15.62 -22.19
CA ILE A 468 12.35 16.93 -21.77
C ILE A 468 12.47 17.90 -22.94
N THR A 469 11.38 18.08 -23.68
CA THR A 469 11.40 18.81 -24.96
C THR A 469 11.68 20.31 -24.80
N ASN A 470 11.35 20.90 -23.66
CA ASN A 470 11.58 22.32 -23.35
C ASN A 470 12.79 22.55 -22.41
N LEU A 471 13.72 21.58 -22.27
CA LEU A 471 14.89 21.73 -21.39
C LEU A 471 15.75 22.99 -21.64
N PRO A 472 15.95 23.49 -22.88
CA PRO A 472 16.63 24.77 -23.09
C PRO A 472 15.92 25.96 -22.44
N ALA A 473 14.58 25.99 -22.46
CA ALA A 473 13.80 27.04 -21.82
C ALA A 473 13.93 26.97 -20.29
N LEU A 474 13.91 25.76 -19.73
CA LEU A 474 14.16 25.53 -18.30
C LEU A 474 15.54 26.03 -17.87
N ARG A 475 16.60 25.74 -18.65
CA ARG A 475 17.96 26.23 -18.38
C ARG A 475 18.06 27.75 -18.40
N ALA A 476 17.37 28.41 -19.33
CA ALA A 476 17.36 29.86 -19.40
C ALA A 476 16.74 30.53 -18.15
N LYS A 477 15.91 29.80 -17.40
CA LYS A 477 15.27 30.22 -16.14
C LYS A 477 15.93 29.64 -14.88
N GLY A 478 17.07 28.97 -15.00
CA GLY A 478 17.74 28.33 -13.85
C GLY A 478 17.00 27.12 -13.27
N ALA A 479 15.99 26.58 -13.95
CA ALA A 479 15.09 25.53 -13.46
C ALA A 479 15.33 24.15 -14.12
N ALA A 480 16.59 23.85 -14.44
CA ALA A 480 16.97 22.61 -15.14
C ALA A 480 17.27 21.43 -14.21
N THR A 481 17.24 21.64 -12.90
CA THR A 481 17.31 20.56 -11.91
C THR A 481 15.94 19.90 -11.82
N LEU A 482 15.88 18.62 -12.18
CA LEU A 482 14.64 17.86 -12.28
C LEU A 482 14.61 16.72 -11.27
N SER A 483 13.43 16.50 -10.71
CA SER A 483 13.08 15.37 -9.85
C SER A 483 12.24 14.37 -10.67
N TYR A 484 12.49 13.07 -10.47
CA TYR A 484 11.84 11.99 -11.23
C TYR A 484 11.28 10.94 -10.28
N LYS A 485 10.01 10.62 -10.43
CA LYS A 485 9.35 9.54 -9.69
C LYS A 485 8.75 8.53 -10.67
N TRP A 486 9.25 7.29 -10.61
CA TRP A 486 8.87 6.21 -11.52
C TRP A 486 7.84 5.26 -10.89
N THR A 487 6.82 4.90 -11.66
CA THR A 487 5.82 3.89 -11.30
C THR A 487 5.70 2.86 -12.41
N ILE A 488 5.57 1.58 -12.04
CA ILE A 488 5.23 0.50 -12.97
C ILE A 488 3.97 -0.18 -12.45
N SER A 489 3.00 -0.39 -13.33
CA SER A 489 1.77 -1.14 -13.03
C SER A 489 1.47 -2.17 -14.12
N GLY A 490 0.55 -3.10 -13.83
CA GLY A 490 0.12 -4.15 -14.77
C GLY A 490 0.88 -5.47 -14.68
N GLY A 491 2.14 -5.46 -14.21
CA GLY A 491 2.93 -6.68 -14.05
C GLY A 491 4.18 -6.50 -13.19
N ALA A 492 4.67 -7.60 -12.63
CA ALA A 492 5.88 -7.63 -11.80
C ALA A 492 7.15 -7.58 -12.68
N VAL A 493 7.99 -6.57 -12.44
CA VAL A 493 9.21 -6.33 -13.21
C VAL A 493 10.40 -6.08 -12.27
N ILE A 494 11.50 -6.80 -12.50
CA ILE A 494 12.79 -6.52 -11.89
C ILE A 494 13.35 -5.26 -12.54
N LYS A 495 13.55 -4.22 -11.73
CA LYS A 495 13.91 -2.88 -12.19
C LYS A 495 15.08 -2.30 -11.41
N ALA A 496 15.72 -1.29 -11.97
CA ALA A 496 16.61 -0.39 -11.25
C ALA A 496 16.29 1.06 -11.64
N VAL A 497 16.16 1.92 -10.64
CA VAL A 497 15.88 3.35 -10.85
C VAL A 497 17.19 4.11 -10.74
N ALA A 498 17.51 4.89 -11.75
CA ALA A 498 18.57 5.91 -11.70
C ALA A 498 17.93 7.31 -11.66
N ALA A 499 18.75 8.34 -11.46
CA ALA A 499 18.25 9.70 -11.29
C ALA A 499 17.42 10.20 -12.49
N ASP A 500 17.79 9.83 -13.72
CA ASP A 500 17.19 10.33 -14.96
C ASP A 500 16.54 9.24 -15.83
N ARG A 501 16.54 7.97 -15.39
CA ARG A 501 16.06 6.84 -16.21
C ARG A 501 15.64 5.64 -15.38
N LEU A 502 14.90 4.75 -16.04
CA LEU A 502 14.45 3.47 -15.48
C LEU A 502 15.02 2.32 -16.30
N PHE A 503 15.68 1.38 -15.64
CA PHE A 503 16.14 0.13 -16.23
C PHE A 503 15.14 -0.99 -15.94
N LEU A 504 14.58 -1.61 -16.98
CA LEU A 504 13.79 -2.83 -16.84
C LEU A 504 14.69 -4.01 -17.20
N LYS A 505 15.01 -4.82 -16.18
CA LYS A 505 15.98 -5.92 -16.31
C LYS A 505 15.32 -7.22 -16.73
N ARG A 506 14.13 -7.48 -16.16
CA ARG A 506 13.41 -8.73 -16.40
C ARG A 506 11.95 -8.63 -16.00
N SER A 507 11.04 -9.11 -16.85
CA SER A 507 9.63 -9.29 -16.49
C SER A 507 9.40 -10.67 -15.88
N GLN A 508 8.41 -10.76 -15.00
CA GLN A 508 7.84 -12.02 -14.50
C GLN A 508 6.39 -12.20 -14.97
N TYR A 509 5.95 -11.37 -15.92
CA TYR A 509 4.60 -11.23 -16.43
C TYR A 509 4.60 -11.10 -17.96
N THR A 510 3.63 -11.75 -18.60
CA THR A 510 3.24 -11.55 -20.00
C THR A 510 1.94 -10.77 -20.07
N GLY A 511 1.94 -9.69 -20.83
CA GLY A 511 0.82 -8.75 -20.96
C GLY A 511 1.31 -7.31 -20.95
N ASN A 512 0.38 -6.36 -20.80
CA ASN A 512 0.71 -4.94 -20.84
C ASN A 512 1.19 -4.44 -19.47
N ILE A 513 2.39 -3.87 -19.44
CA ILE A 513 2.83 -3.04 -18.31
C ILE A 513 2.70 -1.57 -18.68
N THR A 514 2.36 -0.73 -17.71
CA THR A 514 2.39 0.73 -17.87
C THR A 514 3.55 1.29 -17.07
N VAL A 515 4.44 2.00 -17.75
CA VAL A 515 5.53 2.76 -17.13
C VAL A 515 5.12 4.22 -17.12
N GLU A 516 5.16 4.83 -15.94
CA GLU A 516 4.87 6.24 -15.72
C GLU A 516 6.04 6.92 -15.04
N VAL A 517 6.32 8.16 -15.44
CA VAL A 517 7.24 9.06 -14.77
C VAL A 517 6.54 10.36 -14.45
N ALA A 518 6.65 10.80 -13.20
CA ALA A 518 6.34 12.15 -12.79
C ALA A 518 7.64 12.96 -12.73
N VAL A 519 7.68 14.09 -13.44
CA VAL A 519 8.85 14.98 -13.52
C VAL A 519 8.47 16.37 -13.06
N ASP A 520 9.18 16.91 -12.08
CA ASP A 520 9.03 18.28 -11.60
C ASP A 520 10.39 19.00 -11.54
N ASN A 521 10.36 20.33 -11.56
CA ASN A 521 11.51 21.20 -11.35
C ASN A 521 11.33 22.08 -10.09
N GLY A 522 10.63 21.55 -9.07
CA GLY A 522 10.15 22.29 -7.91
C GLY A 522 8.77 22.96 -8.08
N GLY A 523 8.18 22.85 -9.28
CA GLY A 523 6.81 23.24 -9.59
C GLY A 523 5.86 22.05 -9.62
N ALA A 524 4.85 22.12 -10.47
CA ALA A 524 3.92 21.00 -10.63
C ALA A 524 4.55 19.85 -11.40
N ALA A 525 4.39 18.63 -10.89
CA ALA A 525 4.83 17.45 -11.60
C ALA A 525 4.04 17.25 -12.89
N THR A 526 4.76 17.02 -13.98
CA THR A 526 4.22 16.62 -15.27
C THR A 526 4.33 15.11 -15.42
N LEU A 527 3.30 14.49 -15.98
CA LEU A 527 3.22 13.03 -16.12
C LEU A 527 3.45 12.64 -17.57
N ALA A 528 4.32 11.65 -17.78
CA ALA A 528 4.35 10.90 -19.03
C ALA A 528 4.19 9.42 -18.72
N ARG A 529 3.43 8.73 -19.59
CA ARG A 529 3.19 7.30 -19.50
C ARG A 529 3.37 6.64 -20.85
N THR A 530 3.81 5.39 -20.83
CA THR A 530 3.89 4.53 -21.99
C THR A 530 3.52 3.10 -21.60
N THR A 531 2.97 2.34 -22.54
CA THR A 531 2.61 0.94 -22.36
C THR A 531 3.57 0.07 -23.15
N ILE A 532 4.08 -0.97 -22.50
CA ILE A 532 4.97 -1.95 -23.12
C ILE A 532 4.25 -3.30 -23.08
N ALA A 533 4.03 -3.90 -24.25
CA ALA A 533 3.51 -5.26 -24.35
C ALA A 533 4.65 -6.25 -24.08
N VAL A 534 4.59 -6.93 -22.94
CA VAL A 534 5.59 -7.93 -22.57
C VAL A 534 5.18 -9.30 -23.08
N ILE A 535 6.08 -9.95 -23.80
CA ILE A 535 5.90 -11.31 -24.33
C ILE A 535 7.07 -12.16 -23.82
N GLU A 536 6.86 -12.86 -22.72
CA GLU A 536 7.92 -13.72 -22.18
C GLU A 536 8.15 -14.95 -23.08
N PRO A 537 9.39 -15.47 -23.11
CA PRO A 537 9.62 -16.77 -23.72
C PRO A 537 8.82 -17.84 -22.98
N GLN A 538 8.31 -18.84 -23.71
CA GLN A 538 7.54 -19.95 -23.13
C GLN A 538 8.32 -20.68 -22.02
N ASN A 539 9.65 -20.76 -22.15
CA ASN A 539 10.53 -21.33 -21.14
C ASN A 539 11.79 -20.47 -20.99
N ASP A 540 12.26 -20.30 -19.77
CA ASP A 540 13.59 -19.74 -19.52
C ASP A 540 14.69 -20.78 -19.78
N PRO A 541 15.81 -20.39 -20.41
CA PRO A 541 17.00 -21.23 -20.40
C PRO A 541 17.46 -21.44 -18.95
N TRP A 542 17.88 -22.66 -18.63
CA TRP A 542 18.48 -22.95 -17.33
C TRP A 542 19.82 -22.25 -17.21
N ILE A 543 20.00 -21.45 -16.17
CA ILE A 543 21.28 -20.80 -15.88
C ILE A 543 22.14 -21.79 -15.09
N GLU A 544 23.25 -22.22 -15.69
CA GLU A 544 24.22 -23.09 -15.01
C GLU A 544 25.01 -22.31 -13.97
N ARG A 545 25.27 -22.93 -12.82
CA ARG A 545 26.18 -22.36 -11.81
C ARG A 545 27.62 -22.63 -12.22
N VAL A 546 28.49 -21.66 -11.99
CA VAL A 546 29.94 -21.86 -12.05
C VAL A 546 30.43 -22.45 -10.70
N PRO A 547 31.13 -23.59 -10.68
CA PRO A 547 31.68 -24.16 -9.46
C PRO A 547 32.84 -23.32 -8.91
N GLU A 548 33.09 -23.41 -7.61
CA GLU A 548 34.31 -22.84 -7.03
C GLU A 548 35.55 -23.63 -7.47
N PHE A 549 36.72 -22.98 -7.40
CA PHE A 549 38.00 -23.54 -7.87
C PHE A 549 38.36 -24.86 -7.18
N ASP A 550 38.06 -24.98 -5.89
CA ASP A 550 38.33 -26.12 -5.02
C ASP A 550 37.04 -26.80 -4.53
N GLU A 551 35.95 -26.64 -5.28
CA GLU A 551 34.66 -27.22 -4.90
C GLU A 551 34.69 -28.74 -4.91
N GLN A 552 34.37 -29.34 -3.77
CA GLN A 552 34.27 -30.79 -3.60
C GLN A 552 32.95 -31.15 -2.92
N PRO A 553 32.39 -32.34 -3.19
CA PRO A 553 31.14 -32.72 -2.57
C PRO A 553 31.33 -33.02 -1.08
N GLU A 554 30.23 -32.92 -0.33
CA GLU A 554 30.14 -33.23 1.10
C GLU A 554 29.33 -34.51 1.34
N ASP A 555 29.57 -35.17 2.47
CA ASP A 555 28.72 -36.29 2.89
C ASP A 555 27.28 -35.80 3.06
N HIS A 556 26.31 -36.65 2.72
CA HIS A 556 24.87 -36.34 2.77
C HIS A 556 24.39 -35.22 1.83
N GLN A 557 25.24 -34.71 0.94
CA GLN A 557 24.91 -33.57 0.08
C GLN A 557 23.73 -33.85 -0.85
N PHE A 558 22.89 -32.83 -1.02
CA PHE A 558 21.86 -32.80 -2.05
C PHE A 558 22.35 -32.06 -3.30
N ILE A 559 22.18 -32.67 -4.47
CA ILE A 559 22.48 -32.06 -5.76
C ILE A 559 21.18 -31.83 -6.53
N ALA A 560 20.83 -30.56 -6.75
CA ALA A 560 19.64 -30.21 -7.51
C ALA A 560 19.75 -30.65 -8.99
N ARG A 561 18.66 -31.17 -9.53
CA ARG A 561 18.55 -31.50 -10.96
C ARG A 561 18.25 -30.26 -11.80
N ASP A 562 18.89 -30.19 -12.96
CA ASP A 562 18.74 -29.14 -13.96
C ASP A 562 17.51 -29.37 -14.86
N SER A 563 17.39 -28.55 -15.91
CA SER A 563 16.32 -28.69 -16.92
C SER A 563 16.43 -29.93 -17.80
N SER A 564 17.62 -30.54 -17.89
CA SER A 564 17.87 -31.81 -18.59
C SER A 564 17.53 -33.04 -17.74
N ASN A 565 16.96 -32.82 -16.55
CA ASN A 565 16.64 -33.84 -15.55
C ASN A 565 17.89 -34.59 -15.04
N ARG A 566 19.00 -33.88 -14.83
CA ARG A 566 20.25 -34.41 -14.29
C ARG A 566 20.83 -33.49 -13.23
N GLY A 567 21.47 -34.04 -12.20
CA GLY A 567 22.28 -33.23 -11.27
C GLY A 567 23.71 -33.11 -11.77
N THR A 568 24.39 -32.01 -11.44
CA THR A 568 25.81 -31.83 -11.77
C THR A 568 26.64 -31.87 -10.49
N LEU A 569 27.49 -32.89 -10.36
CA LEU A 569 28.48 -33.00 -9.29
C LEU A 569 29.82 -32.46 -9.78
N PHE A 570 30.42 -31.58 -9.00
CA PHE A 570 31.77 -31.06 -9.24
C PHE A 570 32.76 -31.64 -8.22
N TYR A 571 33.96 -31.95 -8.67
CA TYR A 571 35.07 -32.37 -7.82
C TYR A 571 36.35 -31.72 -8.32
N ASN A 572 36.67 -30.55 -7.78
CA ASN A 572 37.75 -29.69 -8.21
C ASN A 572 38.79 -29.51 -7.09
N GLY A 573 40.02 -29.19 -7.46
CA GLY A 573 41.05 -28.81 -6.51
C GLY A 573 42.46 -28.98 -7.05
N THR A 574 43.42 -28.97 -6.13
CA THR A 574 44.85 -29.15 -6.39
C THR A 574 45.43 -30.21 -5.48
N LEU A 575 46.44 -30.95 -5.95
CA LEU A 575 47.24 -31.84 -5.11
C LEU A 575 48.49 -31.13 -4.59
N ASP A 576 48.92 -31.47 -3.38
CA ASP A 576 50.19 -31.02 -2.81
C ASP A 576 51.41 -31.74 -3.43
N HIS A 577 51.22 -32.96 -3.93
CA HIS A 577 52.23 -33.79 -4.59
C HIS A 577 51.91 -34.06 -6.07
N THR A 578 52.90 -34.58 -6.81
CA THR A 578 52.71 -35.03 -8.19
C THR A 578 52.17 -36.46 -8.22
N ALA A 579 51.23 -36.72 -9.13
CA ALA A 579 50.73 -38.05 -9.47
C ALA A 579 50.68 -38.20 -11.00
N GLU A 580 50.74 -39.42 -11.51
CA GLU A 580 50.64 -39.68 -12.95
C GLU A 580 49.24 -39.30 -13.46
N MET A 581 48.20 -39.72 -12.74
CA MET A 581 46.82 -39.31 -12.96
C MET A 581 46.05 -39.23 -11.64
N VAL A 582 44.96 -38.47 -11.64
CA VAL A 582 43.88 -38.57 -10.65
C VAL A 582 42.69 -39.32 -11.24
N PHE A 583 41.90 -39.95 -10.38
CA PHE A 583 40.65 -40.60 -10.78
C PHE A 583 39.48 -40.19 -9.89
N LEU A 584 38.29 -40.21 -10.47
CA LEU A 584 37.02 -40.09 -9.77
C LEU A 584 36.16 -41.30 -10.10
N ASN A 585 35.91 -42.15 -9.11
CA ASN A 585 35.05 -43.32 -9.25
C ASN A 585 33.73 -43.09 -8.50
N VAL A 586 32.62 -43.01 -9.23
CA VAL A 586 31.29 -42.78 -8.69
C VAL A 586 30.52 -44.10 -8.69
N LEU A 587 29.93 -44.43 -7.55
CA LEU A 587 29.06 -45.57 -7.34
C LEU A 587 27.61 -45.09 -7.16
N ALA A 588 26.65 -45.86 -7.67
CA ALA A 588 25.22 -45.70 -7.42
C ALA A 588 24.72 -46.94 -6.68
N ASP A 589 24.21 -46.77 -5.46
CA ASP A 589 23.79 -47.85 -4.55
C ASP A 589 24.89 -48.93 -4.39
N GLY A 590 26.13 -48.48 -4.25
CA GLY A 590 27.32 -49.34 -4.12
C GLY A 590 27.79 -50.01 -5.41
N LYS A 591 27.09 -49.84 -6.54
CA LYS A 591 27.47 -50.39 -7.85
C LYS A 591 28.22 -49.37 -8.69
N PRO A 592 29.17 -49.77 -9.55
CA PRO A 592 29.85 -48.83 -10.45
C PRO A 592 28.86 -48.04 -11.30
N TYR A 593 28.98 -46.71 -11.29
CA TYR A 593 28.14 -45.80 -12.08
C TYR A 593 28.95 -45.09 -13.17
N THR A 594 30.05 -44.44 -12.81
CA THR A 594 31.01 -43.90 -13.79
C THR A 594 32.41 -43.81 -13.18
N LYS A 595 33.42 -43.80 -14.05
CA LYS A 595 34.82 -43.61 -13.66
C LYS A 595 35.48 -42.67 -14.67
N GLU A 596 36.10 -41.61 -14.17
CA GLU A 596 36.89 -40.68 -14.95
C GLU A 596 38.33 -40.61 -14.43
N THR A 597 39.25 -40.27 -15.31
CA THR A 597 40.68 -40.08 -14.98
C THR A 597 41.19 -38.86 -15.70
N GLN A 598 42.05 -38.08 -15.04
CA GLN A 598 42.64 -36.87 -15.60
C GLN A 598 44.14 -36.80 -15.25
N GLN A 599 44.96 -36.30 -16.17
CA GLN A 599 46.30 -35.82 -15.82
C GLN A 599 46.19 -34.48 -15.08
N LEU A 600 47.09 -34.25 -14.14
CA LEU A 600 47.14 -32.97 -13.43
C LEU A 600 47.59 -31.85 -14.37
N THR A 601 47.12 -30.62 -14.13
CA THR A 601 47.68 -29.43 -14.80
C THR A 601 49.12 -29.16 -14.33
N ALA A 602 49.80 -28.19 -14.96
CA ALA A 602 51.15 -27.78 -14.53
C ALA A 602 51.18 -27.32 -13.06
N GLU A 603 50.09 -26.73 -12.58
CA GLU A 603 49.87 -26.27 -11.22
C GLU A 603 49.32 -27.37 -10.29
N LYS A 604 49.33 -28.64 -10.74
CA LYS A 604 48.78 -29.80 -10.02
C LYS A 604 47.27 -29.74 -9.80
N GLY A 605 46.53 -29.02 -10.65
CA GLY A 605 45.07 -28.90 -10.60
C GLY A 605 44.33 -30.05 -11.29
N TYR A 606 43.08 -30.26 -10.87
CA TYR A 606 42.12 -31.20 -11.50
C TYR A 606 40.69 -30.65 -11.37
N ALA A 607 39.81 -31.06 -12.29
CA ALA A 607 38.41 -30.67 -12.27
C ALA A 607 37.54 -31.74 -12.95
N PHE A 608 36.73 -32.44 -12.15
CA PHE A 608 35.78 -33.44 -12.64
C PHE A 608 34.35 -32.90 -12.62
N THR A 609 33.56 -33.26 -13.62
CA THR A 609 32.13 -32.91 -13.71
C THR A 609 31.31 -34.15 -14.05
N ILE A 610 30.53 -34.64 -13.09
CA ILE A 610 29.74 -35.87 -13.25
C ILE A 610 28.24 -35.57 -13.25
N LYS A 611 27.53 -36.05 -14.28
CA LYS A 611 26.06 -35.96 -14.34
C LYS A 611 25.40 -37.12 -13.57
N LEU A 612 24.66 -36.79 -12.52
CA LEU A 612 23.88 -37.74 -11.72
C LEU A 612 22.46 -37.89 -12.25
N LYS A 613 21.87 -39.09 -12.11
CA LYS A 613 20.44 -39.29 -12.38
C LYS A 613 19.66 -38.97 -11.10
N PRO A 614 18.58 -38.19 -11.16
CA PRO A 614 17.71 -38.02 -10.01
C PRO A 614 16.92 -39.30 -9.75
N GLY A 615 16.53 -39.51 -8.50
CA GLY A 615 15.78 -40.69 -8.06
C GLY A 615 16.25 -41.18 -6.68
N LEU A 616 15.60 -42.21 -6.15
CA LEU A 616 15.97 -42.84 -4.88
C LEU A 616 17.27 -43.66 -5.02
N ILE A 617 18.37 -42.98 -5.31
CA ILE A 617 19.71 -43.52 -5.56
C ILE A 617 20.68 -42.82 -4.62
N LYS A 618 21.50 -43.60 -3.90
CA LYS A 618 22.61 -43.05 -3.09
C LYS A 618 23.91 -43.12 -3.87
N TYR A 619 24.55 -41.97 -4.03
CA TYR A 619 25.84 -41.87 -4.69
C TYR A 619 26.99 -41.86 -3.69
N THR A 620 28.06 -42.58 -4.03
CA THR A 620 29.35 -42.53 -3.34
C THR A 620 30.43 -42.15 -4.33
N VAL A 621 31.28 -41.20 -3.97
CA VAL A 621 32.38 -40.68 -4.78
C VAL A 621 33.71 -41.06 -4.12
N ASN A 622 34.53 -41.82 -4.84
CA ASN A 622 35.89 -42.15 -4.43
C ASN A 622 36.86 -41.37 -5.33
N PHE A 623 37.55 -40.39 -4.75
CA PHE A 623 38.61 -39.65 -5.42
C PHE A 623 39.97 -40.19 -4.99
N GLY A 624 40.91 -40.29 -5.92
CA GLY A 624 42.24 -40.81 -5.64
C GLY A 624 43.27 -40.53 -6.71
N THR A 625 44.49 -41.02 -6.48
CA THR A 625 45.62 -40.93 -7.41
C THR A 625 45.96 -42.30 -7.99
N GLN A 626 46.57 -42.29 -9.16
CA GLN A 626 47.12 -43.48 -9.81
C GLN A 626 48.59 -43.22 -10.14
N THR A 627 49.47 -44.13 -9.72
CA THR A 627 50.92 -44.08 -10.01
C THR A 627 51.42 -45.49 -10.27
N GLY A 628 52.07 -45.72 -11.42
CA GLY A 628 52.65 -47.03 -11.75
C GLY A 628 51.60 -48.15 -11.82
N GLY A 629 50.39 -47.82 -12.30
CA GLY A 629 49.27 -48.76 -12.43
C GLY A 629 48.54 -49.11 -11.12
N LYS A 630 48.97 -48.60 -9.96
CA LYS A 630 48.28 -48.80 -8.66
C LYS A 630 47.43 -47.57 -8.32
N GLN A 631 46.19 -47.81 -7.89
CA GLN A 631 45.26 -46.76 -7.44
C GLN A 631 45.27 -46.62 -5.91
N ALA A 632 45.28 -45.40 -5.42
CA ALA A 632 45.12 -45.06 -4.01
C ALA A 632 43.94 -44.09 -3.84
N VAL A 633 42.91 -44.48 -3.09
CA VAL A 633 41.78 -43.60 -2.76
C VAL A 633 42.23 -42.62 -1.67
N LEU A 634 42.07 -41.32 -1.94
CA LEU A 634 42.42 -40.24 -1.02
C LEU A 634 41.22 -39.75 -0.23
N ARG A 635 40.04 -39.70 -0.85
CA ARG A 635 38.81 -39.23 -0.20
C ARG A 635 37.61 -40.03 -0.69
N THR A 636 36.75 -40.41 0.24
CA THR A 636 35.43 -40.99 -0.02
C THR A 636 34.38 -40.02 0.48
N VAL A 637 33.36 -39.74 -0.35
CA VAL A 637 32.18 -38.95 0.01
C VAL A 637 30.94 -39.78 -0.28
N SER A 638 30.02 -39.92 0.67
CA SER A 638 28.90 -40.86 0.60
C SER A 638 27.54 -40.22 0.90
N ASP A 639 26.48 -40.97 0.59
CA ASP A 639 25.08 -40.58 0.82
C ASP A 639 24.66 -39.30 0.06
N ILE A 640 25.26 -39.06 -1.10
CA ILE A 640 24.87 -37.97 -2.00
C ILE A 640 23.56 -38.36 -2.71
N VAL A 641 22.61 -37.44 -2.76
CA VAL A 641 21.31 -37.65 -3.44
C VAL A 641 21.05 -36.56 -4.47
N CYS A 642 20.25 -36.86 -5.50
CA CYS A 642 19.94 -35.92 -6.57
C CYS A 642 18.43 -35.77 -6.79
N GLY A 643 17.91 -34.53 -6.79
CA GLY A 643 16.48 -34.28 -6.96
C GLY A 643 16.07 -32.81 -7.04
N ASP A 644 14.87 -32.47 -6.54
CA ASP A 644 14.33 -31.10 -6.57
C ASP A 644 14.57 -30.31 -5.28
N ALA A 645 14.93 -29.03 -5.41
CA ALA A 645 15.15 -28.11 -4.30
C ALA A 645 14.15 -26.94 -4.30
N TYR A 646 13.63 -26.61 -3.12
CA TYR A 646 12.66 -25.53 -2.89
C TYR A 646 13.08 -24.67 -1.69
N ALA A 647 12.57 -23.44 -1.65
CA ALA A 647 12.70 -22.55 -0.49
C ALA A 647 11.33 -22.29 0.14
N ILE A 648 11.27 -22.26 1.47
CA ILE A 648 10.12 -21.77 2.23
C ILE A 648 10.52 -20.42 2.85
N GLN A 649 9.68 -19.40 2.72
CA GLN A 649 9.85 -18.13 3.41
C GLN A 649 8.49 -17.58 3.86
N GLY A 650 8.49 -16.64 4.81
CA GLY A 650 7.30 -16.03 5.37
C GLY A 650 7.39 -15.92 6.89
N GLN A 651 6.26 -16.04 7.59
CA GLN A 651 6.22 -15.94 9.05
C GLN A 651 5.93 -17.28 9.74
N SER A 652 5.33 -17.26 10.92
CA SER A 652 5.17 -18.41 11.81
C SER A 652 4.40 -19.59 11.21
N ASN A 653 3.42 -19.35 10.33
CA ASN A 653 2.72 -20.43 9.61
C ASN A 653 3.56 -21.03 8.46
N ALA A 654 4.52 -20.29 7.89
CA ALA A 654 5.55 -20.84 7.00
C ALA A 654 6.63 -21.60 7.79
N GLU A 655 7.03 -21.08 8.96
CA GLU A 655 8.02 -21.68 9.85
C GLU A 655 7.50 -23.03 10.41
N ALA A 656 6.28 -23.02 10.95
CA ALA A 656 5.52 -24.18 11.41
C ALA A 656 6.24 -25.06 12.46
N THR A 657 6.93 -24.43 13.41
CA THR A 657 7.81 -25.07 14.43
C THR A 657 7.41 -24.81 15.88
N GLY A 658 6.38 -23.99 16.13
CA GLY A 658 5.94 -23.56 17.47
C GLY A 658 5.30 -24.66 18.34
N PRO A 659 5.13 -24.40 19.65
CA PRO A 659 4.65 -25.37 20.65
C PRO A 659 3.20 -25.83 20.44
N ASN A 660 2.36 -25.02 19.77
CA ASN A 660 0.99 -25.41 19.39
C ASN A 660 0.96 -26.46 18.26
N ASN A 661 2.12 -26.79 17.70
CA ASN A 661 2.25 -27.75 16.62
C ASN A 661 2.48 -29.18 17.18
N GLY A 662 2.37 -29.41 18.49
CA GLY A 662 2.42 -30.74 19.12
C GLY A 662 3.31 -30.78 20.37
N PRO A 663 3.08 -31.72 21.30
CA PRO A 663 3.75 -31.72 22.59
C PRO A 663 5.24 -32.12 22.49
N PRO A 664 6.13 -31.52 23.31
CA PRO A 664 7.41 -32.13 23.65
C PRO A 664 7.22 -33.23 24.72
N PRO A 665 7.93 -34.39 24.68
CA PRO A 665 8.94 -34.84 23.71
C PRO A 665 8.44 -35.91 22.70
N GLU A 666 9.18 -36.05 21.59
CA GLU A 666 8.84 -36.84 20.39
C GLU A 666 8.40 -38.30 20.60
N PRO A 667 7.30 -38.71 19.93
CA PRO A 667 7.18 -40.03 19.32
C PRO A 667 7.41 -39.90 17.80
N THR A 668 8.58 -40.37 17.36
CA THR A 668 8.96 -40.59 15.94
C THR A 668 8.68 -39.42 14.99
N SER A 669 9.52 -38.38 14.98
CA SER A 669 9.55 -37.48 13.81
C SER A 669 9.83 -38.30 12.54
N TYR A 670 8.95 -38.18 11.53
CA TYR A 670 9.20 -38.78 10.23
C TYR A 670 10.54 -38.25 9.71
N GLN A 671 11.50 -39.15 9.52
CA GLN A 671 12.79 -38.86 8.90
C GLN A 671 12.94 -39.73 7.66
N SER A 672 13.44 -39.12 6.60
CA SER A 672 13.63 -39.79 5.32
C SER A 672 15.06 -39.60 4.86
N ASP A 673 15.64 -40.67 4.33
CA ASP A 673 16.92 -40.63 3.61
C ASP A 673 16.86 -39.81 2.33
N TRP A 674 15.67 -39.39 1.90
CA TRP A 674 15.45 -38.71 0.63
C TRP A 674 15.00 -37.27 0.79
N ILE A 675 14.85 -36.79 2.03
CA ILE A 675 14.51 -35.41 2.33
C ILE A 675 15.72 -34.76 3.01
N ARG A 676 16.24 -33.70 2.41
CA ARG A 676 17.44 -33.00 2.86
C ARG A 676 17.17 -31.54 3.19
N SER A 677 17.97 -30.99 4.09
CA SER A 677 18.09 -29.56 4.32
C SER A 677 19.55 -29.24 4.67
N TYR A 678 19.85 -27.96 4.84
CA TYR A 678 21.21 -27.47 5.06
C TYR A 678 21.27 -26.40 6.14
N GLY A 679 22.23 -26.52 7.04
CA GLY A 679 22.55 -25.52 8.05
C GLY A 679 21.49 -25.39 9.16
N ASN A 680 21.51 -24.24 9.84
CA ASN A 680 20.59 -23.88 10.91
C ASN A 680 19.59 -22.80 10.46
N ALA A 681 18.30 -23.13 10.42
CA ALA A 681 17.24 -22.23 9.99
C ALA A 681 16.91 -21.11 10.99
N HIS A 682 17.11 -21.33 12.28
CA HIS A 682 16.82 -20.34 13.31
C HIS A 682 17.86 -19.22 13.30
N ASP A 683 19.14 -19.60 13.35
CA ASP A 683 20.25 -18.65 13.34
C ASP A 683 20.53 -18.11 11.92
N GLY A 684 20.05 -18.82 10.89
CA GLY A 684 20.31 -18.46 9.50
C GLY A 684 21.74 -18.74 9.06
N THR A 685 22.39 -19.74 9.65
CA THR A 685 23.82 -20.02 9.44
C THR A 685 24.03 -21.34 8.69
N PRO A 686 25.18 -21.51 8.00
CA PRO A 686 25.56 -22.79 7.39
C PRO A 686 25.99 -23.85 8.43
N SER A 687 26.08 -23.49 9.71
CA SER A 687 26.45 -24.39 10.80
C SER A 687 25.62 -25.67 10.79
N GLY A 688 26.29 -26.81 10.94
CA GLY A 688 25.66 -28.14 10.90
C GLY A 688 25.63 -28.79 9.50
N GLY A 689 25.87 -28.02 8.42
CA GLY A 689 26.02 -28.57 7.06
C GLY A 689 24.80 -29.34 6.55
N TRP A 690 25.04 -30.37 5.73
CA TRP A 690 24.00 -31.24 5.19
C TRP A 690 23.43 -32.22 6.21
N GLY A 691 22.12 -32.43 6.17
CA GLY A 691 21.46 -33.44 6.99
C GLY A 691 20.08 -33.82 6.50
N ARG A 692 19.54 -34.90 7.10
CA ARG A 692 18.13 -35.27 6.94
C ARG A 692 17.26 -34.14 7.47
N ALA A 693 16.27 -33.74 6.68
CA ALA A 693 15.37 -32.69 7.11
C ALA A 693 14.51 -33.18 8.29
N VAL A 694 14.26 -32.28 9.23
CA VAL A 694 13.40 -32.54 10.38
C VAL A 694 12.28 -31.51 10.44
N ARG A 695 11.17 -31.92 11.03
CA ARG A 695 10.03 -31.04 11.28
C ARG A 695 10.41 -29.86 12.19
N THR A 696 10.86 -30.18 13.40
CA THR A 696 11.34 -29.22 14.42
C THR A 696 12.14 -29.99 15.47
N ARG A 697 13.01 -29.30 16.21
CA ARG A 697 13.55 -29.83 17.48
C ARG A 697 12.96 -29.05 18.67
N LEU A 698 13.25 -29.50 19.89
CA LEU A 698 12.84 -28.78 21.11
C LEU A 698 13.43 -27.37 21.11
N TRP A 699 12.57 -26.37 21.32
CA TRP A 699 12.98 -24.98 21.47
C TRP A 699 14.00 -24.85 22.62
N GLY A 700 15.11 -24.15 22.37
CA GLY A 700 16.19 -23.96 23.36
C GLY A 700 17.14 -25.15 23.52
N ALA A 701 16.92 -26.29 22.84
CA ALA A 701 17.90 -27.36 22.80
C ALA A 701 19.07 -27.00 21.86
N SER A 702 20.27 -27.55 22.13
CA SER A 702 21.49 -27.29 21.36
C SER A 702 21.41 -27.63 19.87
N GLY A 703 20.37 -28.33 19.43
CA GLY A 703 20.13 -28.69 18.05
C GLY A 703 19.01 -27.92 17.34
N TYR A 704 18.38 -26.94 18.01
CA TYR A 704 17.23 -26.23 17.46
C TYR A 704 17.59 -25.50 16.15
N GLY A 705 16.73 -25.61 15.13
CA GLY A 705 16.94 -25.02 13.81
C GLY A 705 17.77 -25.85 12.83
N PHE A 706 18.56 -26.86 13.25
CA PHE A 706 19.35 -27.67 12.32
C PHE A 706 18.47 -28.50 11.38
N CYS A 707 18.66 -28.28 10.07
CA CYS A 707 17.91 -28.96 9.00
C CYS A 707 16.38 -28.91 9.18
N GLN A 708 15.88 -27.87 9.85
CA GLN A 708 14.47 -27.70 10.19
C GLN A 708 13.69 -27.12 9.02
N ILE A 709 12.56 -27.75 8.67
CA ILE A 709 11.71 -27.34 7.55
C ILE A 709 10.23 -27.13 7.88
N GLY A 710 9.82 -27.36 9.13
CA GLY A 710 8.45 -27.13 9.59
C GLY A 710 7.50 -28.31 9.34
N THR A 711 6.30 -28.22 9.93
CA THR A 711 5.30 -29.31 9.94
C THR A 711 4.73 -29.60 8.54
N TRP A 712 4.17 -28.61 7.87
CA TRP A 712 3.63 -28.82 6.52
C TRP A 712 4.73 -29.02 5.48
N GLY A 713 5.93 -28.46 5.72
CA GLY A 713 7.10 -28.66 4.86
C GLY A 713 7.56 -30.12 4.81
N ILE A 714 7.60 -30.82 5.97
CA ILE A 714 7.98 -32.23 6.01
C ILE A 714 6.90 -33.13 5.37
N ASP A 715 5.62 -32.82 5.55
CA ASP A 715 4.51 -33.57 4.95
C ASP A 715 4.51 -33.42 3.42
N LEU A 716 4.68 -32.20 2.91
CA LEU A 716 4.77 -31.93 1.47
C LEU A 716 5.94 -32.68 0.83
N ALA A 717 7.13 -32.59 1.44
CA ALA A 717 8.31 -33.30 0.95
C ALA A 717 8.12 -34.82 0.98
N ARG A 718 7.47 -35.37 2.01
CA ARG A 718 7.10 -36.80 2.08
C ARG A 718 6.22 -37.19 0.91
N HIS A 719 5.13 -36.47 0.66
CA HIS A 719 4.18 -36.82 -0.42
C HIS A 719 4.88 -36.86 -1.78
N LEU A 720 5.72 -35.87 -2.07
CA LEU A 720 6.49 -35.80 -3.31
C LEU A 720 7.48 -36.97 -3.45
N VAL A 721 8.23 -37.31 -2.40
CA VAL A 721 9.14 -38.47 -2.40
C VAL A 721 8.36 -39.77 -2.63
N GLU A 722 7.26 -39.98 -1.89
CA GLU A 722 6.49 -41.22 -1.93
C GLU A 722 5.85 -41.46 -3.29
N ARG A 723 5.34 -40.42 -3.92
CA ARG A 723 4.63 -40.51 -5.20
C ARG A 723 5.56 -40.48 -6.41
N HIS A 724 6.52 -39.55 -6.42
CA HIS A 724 7.39 -39.32 -7.60
C HIS A 724 8.75 -40.01 -7.51
N LYS A 725 9.06 -40.66 -6.38
CA LYS A 725 10.36 -41.32 -6.13
C LYS A 725 11.53 -40.34 -6.35
N MET A 726 11.31 -39.08 -6.01
CA MET A 726 12.22 -37.97 -6.21
C MET A 726 12.76 -37.48 -4.86
N PRO A 727 14.08 -37.43 -4.64
CA PRO A 727 14.64 -36.75 -3.47
C PRO A 727 14.26 -35.27 -3.45
N ILE A 728 13.96 -34.74 -2.26
CA ILE A 728 13.50 -33.35 -2.07
C ILE A 728 14.43 -32.63 -1.10
N CYS A 729 14.85 -31.42 -1.45
CA CYS A 729 15.51 -30.51 -0.54
C CYS A 729 14.62 -29.30 -0.27
N ILE A 730 14.49 -28.92 1.01
CA ILE A 730 13.81 -27.68 1.40
C ILE A 730 14.71 -26.88 2.33
N LEU A 731 14.91 -25.60 2.00
CA LEU A 731 15.51 -24.62 2.90
C LEU A 731 14.41 -23.68 3.40
N ASN A 732 14.09 -23.77 4.69
CA ASN A 732 13.12 -22.88 5.33
C ASN A 732 13.85 -21.68 5.96
N GLY A 733 13.49 -20.47 5.54
CA GLY A 733 13.99 -19.19 6.06
C GLY A 733 12.88 -18.32 6.65
N ALA A 734 11.72 -18.91 6.97
CA ALA A 734 10.62 -18.19 7.61
C ALA A 734 10.94 -17.80 9.06
N VAL A 735 10.37 -16.69 9.51
CA VAL A 735 10.60 -16.15 10.86
C VAL A 735 9.28 -15.69 11.47
N GLY A 736 8.85 -16.30 12.58
CA GLY A 736 7.62 -15.94 13.28
C GLY A 736 7.46 -14.46 13.62
N GLY A 737 6.21 -13.95 13.51
CA GLY A 737 5.84 -12.59 13.91
C GLY A 737 6.34 -11.46 13.00
N THR A 738 6.78 -11.78 11.78
CA THR A 738 7.40 -10.79 10.89
C THR A 738 6.45 -10.22 9.84
N ARG A 739 6.68 -8.96 9.46
CA ARG A 739 5.99 -8.19 8.42
C ARG A 739 6.76 -8.27 7.10
N ILE A 740 6.09 -8.10 5.96
CA ILE A 740 6.71 -8.25 4.63
C ILE A 740 7.89 -7.29 4.35
N ASP A 741 7.90 -6.09 4.91
CA ASP A 741 9.01 -5.13 4.82
C ASP A 741 10.28 -5.63 5.53
N GLN A 742 10.14 -6.49 6.55
CA GLN A 742 11.29 -7.09 7.24
C GLN A 742 11.93 -8.24 6.44
N HIS A 743 11.23 -8.75 5.42
CA HIS A 743 11.72 -9.78 4.51
C HIS A 743 12.52 -9.22 3.33
N GLN A 744 12.60 -7.90 3.17
CA GLN A 744 13.34 -7.29 2.07
C GLN A 744 14.84 -7.58 2.21
N PRO A 745 15.57 -7.80 1.10
CA PRO A 745 17.03 -7.88 1.14
C PRO A 745 17.62 -6.53 1.54
N ASN A 746 18.82 -6.54 2.12
CA ASN A 746 19.63 -5.32 2.19
C ASN A 746 20.06 -4.96 0.75
N PRO A 747 19.71 -3.77 0.23
CA PRO A 747 19.98 -3.40 -1.16
C PRO A 747 21.47 -3.28 -1.50
N LYS A 748 22.36 -3.17 -0.50
CA LYS A 748 23.82 -3.14 -0.69
C LYS A 748 24.44 -4.54 -0.72
N ASP A 749 23.89 -5.47 0.06
CA ASP A 749 24.31 -6.85 0.11
C ASP A 749 23.13 -7.76 0.44
N HIS A 750 22.58 -8.42 -0.58
CA HIS A 750 21.48 -9.35 -0.42
C HIS A 750 21.82 -10.53 0.51
N ALA A 751 23.11 -10.88 0.68
CA ALA A 751 23.53 -11.97 1.56
C ALA A 751 23.77 -11.53 3.01
N ASP A 752 23.49 -10.26 3.35
CA ASP A 752 23.64 -9.74 4.71
C ASP A 752 22.82 -10.56 5.73
N SER A 753 23.54 -11.31 6.57
CA SER A 753 22.97 -12.19 7.60
C SER A 753 22.29 -11.44 8.74
N GLY A 754 22.39 -10.11 8.80
CA GLY A 754 21.56 -9.26 9.65
C GLY A 754 20.09 -9.17 9.20
N THR A 755 19.80 -9.55 7.96
CA THR A 755 18.43 -9.55 7.41
C THR A 755 17.79 -10.95 7.40
N ILE A 756 16.45 -11.03 7.37
CA ILE A 756 15.76 -12.32 7.20
C ILE A 756 16.11 -12.95 5.86
N TYR A 757 16.09 -12.15 4.80
CA TYR A 757 16.41 -12.60 3.45
C TYR A 757 17.85 -13.13 3.34
N GLY A 758 18.84 -12.38 3.82
CA GLY A 758 20.24 -12.74 3.71
C GLY A 758 20.62 -13.97 4.52
N ARG A 759 19.93 -14.25 5.63
CA ARG A 759 20.04 -15.53 6.37
C ARG A 759 19.64 -16.74 5.51
N LEU A 760 18.54 -16.66 4.78
CA LEU A 760 18.14 -17.72 3.85
C LEU A 760 19.12 -17.83 2.68
N LEU A 761 19.47 -16.70 2.05
CA LEU A 761 20.36 -16.68 0.89
C LEU A 761 21.77 -17.21 1.23
N THR A 762 22.30 -16.87 2.40
CA THR A 762 23.59 -17.39 2.90
C THR A 762 23.59 -18.91 2.94
N ARG A 763 22.53 -19.52 3.48
CA ARG A 763 22.39 -20.98 3.52
C ARG A 763 22.22 -21.58 2.13
N ILE A 764 21.44 -20.97 1.24
CA ILE A 764 21.27 -21.42 -0.15
C ILE A 764 22.61 -21.41 -0.90
N LYS A 765 23.40 -20.34 -0.77
CA LYS A 765 24.73 -20.21 -1.39
C LYS A 765 25.71 -21.22 -0.83
N ALA A 766 25.77 -21.38 0.49
CA ALA A 766 26.63 -22.36 1.15
C ALA A 766 26.29 -23.81 0.75
N ALA A 767 25.00 -24.12 0.60
CA ALA A 767 24.50 -25.40 0.08
C ALA A 767 24.78 -25.61 -1.43
N LYS A 768 25.36 -24.64 -2.13
CA LYS A 768 25.56 -24.64 -3.61
C LYS A 768 24.25 -24.78 -4.40
N LEU A 769 23.13 -24.31 -3.83
CA LEU A 769 21.79 -24.44 -4.38
C LEU A 769 21.21 -23.17 -5.01
N SER A 770 21.96 -22.07 -5.11
CA SER A 770 21.45 -20.80 -5.69
C SER A 770 20.83 -20.97 -7.07
N HIS A 771 21.39 -21.83 -7.91
CA HIS A 771 20.84 -22.13 -9.25
C HIS A 771 19.98 -23.40 -9.26
N GLY A 772 19.80 -24.06 -8.11
CA GLY A 772 19.02 -25.28 -7.96
C GLY A 772 17.60 -25.07 -7.42
N ILE A 773 17.31 -23.93 -6.79
CA ILE A 773 15.97 -23.61 -6.27
C ILE A 773 15.00 -23.44 -7.44
N ARG A 774 14.02 -24.36 -7.53
CA ARG A 774 13.02 -24.40 -8.61
C ARG A 774 11.74 -23.64 -8.27
N GLY A 775 11.44 -23.44 -6.99
CA GLY A 775 10.26 -22.71 -6.55
C GLY A 775 10.39 -22.18 -5.12
N VAL A 776 9.61 -21.14 -4.84
CA VAL A 776 9.49 -20.52 -3.52
C VAL A 776 8.08 -20.69 -3.00
N LEU A 777 7.95 -21.15 -1.76
CA LEU A 777 6.69 -21.25 -1.05
C LEU A 777 6.59 -20.15 0.00
N TRP A 778 5.52 -19.36 -0.05
CA TRP A 778 5.32 -18.17 0.78
C TRP A 778 4.03 -18.26 1.59
N HIS A 779 4.15 -18.05 2.90
CA HIS A 779 3.00 -17.88 3.80
C HIS A 779 3.30 -16.77 4.80
N GLN A 780 2.70 -15.60 4.57
CA GLN A 780 2.88 -14.43 5.42
C GLN A 780 1.78 -13.41 5.17
N GLY A 781 1.45 -12.62 6.19
CA GLY A 781 0.63 -11.42 6.06
C GLY A 781 -0.16 -11.11 7.33
N GLU A 782 -0.21 -12.03 8.29
CA GLU A 782 -1.01 -11.88 9.49
C GLU A 782 -0.57 -10.66 10.30
N ASN A 783 0.74 -10.38 10.35
CA ASN A 783 1.28 -9.20 11.03
C ASN A 783 1.21 -7.91 10.19
N ASN A 784 0.70 -7.97 8.95
CA ASN A 784 0.45 -6.82 8.09
C ASN A 784 -1.02 -6.38 8.09
N GLN A 785 -1.90 -6.99 8.89
CA GLN A 785 -3.33 -6.61 8.91
C GLN A 785 -3.63 -5.27 9.64
N GLY A 786 -2.60 -4.45 9.90
CA GLY A 786 -2.67 -3.19 10.62
C GLY A 786 -2.06 -2.01 9.87
N SER A 787 -1.38 -1.13 10.61
CA SER A 787 -0.84 0.16 10.14
C SER A 787 0.57 0.45 10.65
N ALA A 788 1.36 -0.60 10.87
CA ALA A 788 2.73 -0.53 11.32
C ALA A 788 3.73 -0.39 10.15
N ALA A 789 3.26 -0.10 8.94
CA ALA A 789 4.10 0.12 7.76
C ALA A 789 5.17 1.20 8.02
N PRO A 790 6.43 1.00 7.58
CA PRO A 790 7.45 2.04 7.62
C PRO A 790 7.07 3.32 6.86
N THR A 791 6.07 3.22 5.96
CA THR A 791 5.52 4.35 5.22
C THR A 791 4.64 5.29 6.07
N GLY A 792 4.32 4.92 7.31
CA GLY A 792 3.41 5.69 8.18
C GLY A 792 1.93 5.58 7.78
N ASP A 793 1.55 4.48 7.13
CA ASP A 793 0.18 4.24 6.64
C ASP A 793 -0.22 2.77 6.87
N TYR A 794 -1.41 2.38 6.43
CA TYR A 794 -1.85 0.99 6.46
C TYR A 794 -0.92 0.09 5.63
N ASP A 795 -0.52 -1.04 6.21
CA ASP A 795 0.40 -2.01 5.61
C ASP A 795 -0.07 -2.50 4.22
N TRP A 796 -1.38 -2.66 4.02
CA TRP A 796 -1.93 -3.15 2.75
C TRP A 796 -1.55 -2.26 1.56
N LYS A 797 -1.40 -0.94 1.75
CA LYS A 797 -1.06 -0.01 0.67
C LYS A 797 0.33 -0.28 0.07
N SER A 798 1.25 -0.79 0.89
CA SER A 798 2.62 -1.14 0.48
C SER A 798 2.84 -2.64 0.24
N TYR A 799 1.92 -3.50 0.67
CA TYR A 799 2.11 -4.96 0.69
C TYR A 799 2.44 -5.53 -0.69
N GLN A 800 1.66 -5.15 -1.71
CA GLN A 800 1.84 -5.66 -3.07
C GLN A 800 3.21 -5.26 -3.63
N GLN A 801 3.64 -4.02 -3.45
CA GLN A 801 4.94 -3.53 -3.92
C GLN A 801 6.10 -4.23 -3.19
N TYR A 802 6.01 -4.41 -1.87
CA TYR A 802 7.02 -5.17 -1.12
C TYR A 802 7.12 -6.63 -1.56
N PHE A 803 6.00 -7.27 -1.94
CA PHE A 803 6.06 -8.61 -2.51
C PHE A 803 6.74 -8.61 -3.89
N VAL A 804 6.43 -7.63 -4.75
CA VAL A 804 7.08 -7.47 -6.06
C VAL A 804 8.60 -7.35 -5.89
N ASP A 805 9.06 -6.49 -4.98
CA ASP A 805 10.48 -6.27 -4.73
C ASP A 805 11.17 -7.51 -4.14
N LEU A 806 10.52 -8.20 -3.20
CA LEU A 806 11.01 -9.47 -2.63
C LEU A 806 11.12 -10.58 -3.69
N SER A 807 10.11 -10.73 -4.54
CA SER A 807 10.12 -11.72 -5.61
C SER A 807 11.18 -11.43 -6.66
N ALA A 808 11.46 -10.16 -6.93
CA ALA A 808 12.53 -9.71 -7.81
C ALA A 808 13.91 -10.06 -7.22
N ALA A 809 14.08 -9.91 -5.91
CA ALA A 809 15.28 -10.35 -5.21
C ALA A 809 15.46 -11.87 -5.32
N TRP A 810 14.43 -12.66 -5.00
CA TRP A 810 14.49 -14.13 -5.13
C TRP A 810 14.88 -14.54 -6.55
N LYS A 811 14.25 -13.96 -7.58
CA LYS A 811 14.54 -14.29 -8.98
C LYS A 811 15.93 -13.83 -9.42
N THR A 812 16.48 -12.78 -8.81
CA THR A 812 17.85 -12.31 -9.08
C THR A 812 18.88 -13.27 -8.49
N ASP A 813 18.69 -13.67 -7.23
CA ASP A 813 19.66 -14.52 -6.52
C ASP A 813 19.50 -16.02 -6.81
N CYS A 814 18.29 -16.42 -7.20
CA CYS A 814 17.93 -17.78 -7.61
C CYS A 814 17.28 -17.76 -9.00
N PRO A 815 18.08 -17.63 -10.08
CA PRO A 815 17.57 -17.34 -11.42
C PRO A 815 16.66 -18.42 -12.01
N ASN A 816 16.81 -19.67 -11.55
CA ASN A 816 16.09 -20.84 -12.05
C ASN A 816 14.75 -21.10 -11.33
N ILE A 817 14.30 -20.19 -10.45
CA ILE A 817 12.94 -20.25 -9.91
C ILE A 817 11.93 -20.21 -11.07
N ARG A 818 11.05 -21.21 -11.13
CA ARG A 818 10.01 -21.33 -12.16
C ARG A 818 8.65 -20.88 -11.67
N HIS A 819 8.34 -21.12 -10.39
CA HIS A 819 7.02 -20.87 -9.82
C HIS A 819 7.09 -20.27 -8.41
N TYR A 820 6.12 -19.42 -8.11
CA TYR A 820 5.82 -18.93 -6.77
C TYR A 820 4.53 -19.57 -6.28
N TYR A 821 4.58 -20.19 -5.11
CA TYR A 821 3.42 -20.81 -4.48
C TYR A 821 3.08 -20.05 -3.20
N ILE A 822 1.94 -19.40 -3.18
CA ILE A 822 1.56 -18.52 -2.06
C ILE A 822 0.26 -18.97 -1.41
N TYR A 823 0.12 -18.72 -0.12
CA TYR A 823 -1.14 -18.85 0.60
C TYR A 823 -1.74 -17.46 0.83
N GLN A 824 -3.05 -17.31 0.58
CA GLN A 824 -3.80 -16.21 1.18
C GLN A 824 -4.00 -16.53 2.65
N ILE A 825 -3.69 -15.60 3.54
CA ILE A 825 -3.94 -15.76 4.99
C ILE A 825 -5.44 -15.82 5.26
N TRP A 826 -5.84 -16.26 6.46
CA TRP A 826 -7.24 -16.22 6.87
C TRP A 826 -7.60 -14.85 7.48
N PRO A 827 -8.89 -14.45 7.47
CA PRO A 827 -9.33 -13.19 8.08
C PRO A 827 -9.07 -13.15 9.59
N ASN A 828 -8.65 -12.00 10.12
CA ASN A 828 -8.42 -11.82 11.56
C ASN A 828 -7.36 -12.78 12.15
N GLY A 829 -6.32 -13.10 11.38
CA GLY A 829 -5.20 -13.90 11.88
C GLY A 829 -4.47 -13.27 13.05
N CYS A 830 -4.17 -14.08 14.08
CA CYS A 830 -3.52 -13.67 15.32
C CYS A 830 -4.23 -12.53 16.08
N ASN A 831 -5.54 -12.34 15.89
CA ASN A 831 -6.29 -11.16 16.36
C ASN A 831 -5.74 -9.82 15.86
N MET A 832 -4.92 -9.83 14.79
CA MET A 832 -4.33 -8.63 14.20
C MET A 832 -5.20 -8.06 13.08
N GLY A 833 -6.16 -8.82 12.57
CA GLY A 833 -7.13 -8.33 11.60
C GLY A 833 -8.47 -7.99 12.25
N GLY A 834 -9.58 -8.37 11.61
CA GLY A 834 -10.90 -7.96 12.08
C GLY A 834 -11.23 -6.50 11.77
N THR A 835 -10.41 -5.87 10.93
CA THR A 835 -10.52 -4.49 10.48
C THR A 835 -10.60 -4.47 8.95
N GLN A 836 -11.09 -3.38 8.39
CA GLN A 836 -11.08 -3.16 6.93
C GLN A 836 -9.64 -3.20 6.38
N ALA A 837 -8.67 -2.65 7.10
CA ALA A 837 -7.25 -2.73 6.72
C ALA A 837 -6.75 -4.17 6.63
N GLY A 838 -7.16 -5.03 7.57
CA GLY A 838 -6.90 -6.46 7.53
C GLY A 838 -7.49 -7.11 6.27
N ASP A 839 -8.78 -6.87 5.99
CA ASP A 839 -9.46 -7.40 4.80
C ASP A 839 -8.76 -6.95 3.49
N MET A 840 -8.25 -5.71 3.44
CA MET A 840 -7.50 -5.20 2.30
C MET A 840 -6.14 -5.89 2.08
N VAL A 841 -5.47 -6.41 3.11
CA VAL A 841 -4.26 -7.24 2.93
C VAL A 841 -4.60 -8.52 2.17
N LEU A 842 -5.72 -9.17 2.51
CA LEU A 842 -6.15 -10.37 1.81
C LEU A 842 -6.50 -10.07 0.35
N GLU A 843 -7.09 -8.89 0.08
CA GLU A 843 -7.32 -8.39 -1.28
C GLU A 843 -6.00 -8.15 -2.05
N MET A 844 -4.98 -7.58 -1.39
CA MET A 844 -3.65 -7.45 -2.00
C MET A 844 -3.05 -8.82 -2.35
N GLN A 845 -3.18 -9.81 -1.47
CA GLN A 845 -2.72 -11.18 -1.73
C GLN A 845 -3.50 -11.85 -2.88
N ARG A 846 -4.82 -11.65 -2.93
CA ARG A 846 -5.70 -12.21 -3.96
C ARG A 846 -5.34 -11.74 -5.36
N THR A 847 -4.89 -10.49 -5.48
CA THR A 847 -4.58 -9.84 -6.76
C THR A 847 -3.14 -10.07 -7.22
N LEU A 848 -2.24 -10.53 -6.34
CA LEU A 848 -0.84 -10.83 -6.72
C LEU A 848 -0.70 -11.71 -7.97
N PRO A 849 -1.45 -12.82 -8.15
CA PRO A 849 -1.30 -13.66 -9.34
C PRO A 849 -1.57 -12.95 -10.67
N ALA A 850 -2.31 -11.83 -10.67
CA ALA A 850 -2.52 -11.04 -11.89
C ALA A 850 -1.24 -10.35 -12.37
N LEU A 851 -0.23 -10.21 -11.51
CA LEU A 851 1.06 -9.57 -11.81
C LEU A 851 2.14 -10.56 -12.26
N TYR A 852 1.85 -11.86 -12.36
CA TYR A 852 2.85 -12.90 -12.64
C TYR A 852 2.31 -13.95 -13.61
N SER A 853 3.16 -14.44 -14.51
CA SER A 853 2.84 -15.57 -15.40
C SER A 853 2.83 -16.90 -14.65
N ASN A 854 3.72 -17.05 -13.65
CA ASN A 854 3.96 -18.32 -12.96
C ASN A 854 3.79 -18.21 -11.43
N MET A 855 2.62 -17.74 -11.00
CA MET A 855 2.23 -17.75 -9.58
C MET A 855 0.98 -18.61 -9.36
N ARG A 856 0.98 -19.38 -8.27
CA ARG A 856 -0.17 -20.13 -7.78
C ARG A 856 -0.53 -19.62 -6.39
N ILE A 857 -1.82 -19.41 -6.15
CA ILE A 857 -2.34 -19.00 -4.84
C ILE A 857 -3.32 -20.04 -4.30
N MET A 858 -3.24 -20.31 -2.99
CA MET A 858 -4.11 -21.22 -2.29
C MET A 858 -4.84 -20.53 -1.13
N SER A 859 -6.10 -20.92 -0.91
CA SER A 859 -6.93 -20.42 0.18
C SER A 859 -6.67 -21.19 1.46
N THR A 860 -6.62 -20.49 2.60
CA THR A 860 -6.46 -21.10 3.93
C THR A 860 -7.75 -21.19 4.73
N VAL A 861 -8.80 -20.42 4.37
CA VAL A 861 -10.07 -20.36 5.12
C VAL A 861 -10.86 -21.67 5.10
N GLY A 862 -10.56 -22.55 4.14
CA GLY A 862 -11.20 -23.86 4.00
C GLY A 862 -10.55 -24.99 4.79
N ILE A 863 -9.42 -24.73 5.46
CA ILE A 863 -8.77 -25.70 6.35
C ILE A 863 -9.65 -25.84 7.59
N VAL A 864 -9.76 -27.06 8.14
CA VAL A 864 -10.60 -27.34 9.31
C VAL A 864 -9.85 -28.22 10.29
N SER A 865 -9.73 -27.80 11.55
CA SER A 865 -9.15 -28.62 12.61
C SER A 865 -9.74 -28.31 13.99
N PRO A 866 -9.57 -29.20 14.99
CA PRO A 866 -10.15 -29.01 16.32
C PRO A 866 -9.71 -27.73 17.03
N ALA A 867 -8.52 -27.21 16.71
CA ALA A 867 -7.99 -25.98 17.28
C ALA A 867 -8.48 -24.69 16.60
N MET A 868 -9.28 -24.80 15.53
CA MET A 868 -9.75 -23.64 14.77
C MET A 868 -10.81 -22.83 15.50
N GLY A 869 -10.71 -21.51 15.36
CA GLY A 869 -11.66 -20.55 15.88
C GLY A 869 -11.28 -19.11 15.57
N ARG A 870 -12.14 -18.19 15.98
CA ARG A 870 -11.94 -16.74 15.81
C ARG A 870 -10.60 -16.30 16.40
N GLY A 871 -9.81 -15.56 15.63
CA GLY A 871 -8.57 -14.98 16.13
C GLY A 871 -7.40 -15.96 16.28
N MET A 872 -7.54 -17.21 15.81
CA MET A 872 -6.46 -18.18 15.80
C MET A 872 -5.22 -17.60 15.12
N CYS A 873 -4.04 -17.94 15.66
CA CYS A 873 -2.75 -17.47 15.12
C CYS A 873 -1.99 -18.53 14.34
N HIS A 874 -2.02 -19.79 14.79
CA HIS A 874 -1.27 -20.89 14.17
C HIS A 874 -2.17 -22.11 13.98
N PHE A 875 -1.97 -22.83 12.87
CA PHE A 875 -2.61 -24.13 12.68
C PHE A 875 -2.08 -25.16 13.68
N ASP A 876 -2.87 -26.20 13.95
CA ASP A 876 -2.42 -27.43 14.61
C ASP A 876 -1.88 -28.43 13.57
N PRO A 877 -1.36 -29.61 13.97
CA PRO A 877 -0.83 -30.60 13.03
C PRO A 877 -1.81 -31.02 11.92
N ALA A 878 -3.10 -31.15 12.24
CA ALA A 878 -4.11 -31.52 11.25
C ALA A 878 -4.34 -30.41 10.21
N GLY A 879 -4.30 -29.14 10.63
CA GLY A 879 -4.35 -28.01 9.71
C GLY A 879 -3.10 -27.90 8.83
N TYR A 880 -1.91 -28.11 9.38
CA TYR A 880 -0.67 -28.12 8.59
C TYR A 880 -0.61 -29.27 7.58
N ALA A 881 -1.10 -30.46 7.93
CA ALA A 881 -1.20 -31.56 6.98
C ALA A 881 -2.10 -31.19 5.78
N GLN A 882 -3.21 -30.49 6.03
CA GLN A 882 -4.10 -29.99 4.97
C GLN A 882 -3.42 -28.93 4.09
N LEU A 883 -2.60 -28.04 4.65
CA LEU A 883 -1.79 -27.10 3.84
C LEU A 883 -0.91 -27.86 2.84
N ALA A 884 -0.19 -28.89 3.30
CA ALA A 884 0.64 -29.72 2.42
C ALA A 884 -0.18 -30.39 1.31
N THR A 885 -1.32 -30.99 1.66
CA THR A 885 -2.23 -31.65 0.70
C THR A 885 -2.82 -30.69 -0.34
N LEU A 886 -3.15 -29.45 0.05
CA LEU A 886 -3.67 -28.46 -0.89
C LEU A 886 -2.61 -28.00 -1.90
N MET A 887 -1.34 -27.93 -1.47
CA MET A 887 -0.25 -27.42 -2.29
C MET A 887 0.34 -28.48 -3.23
N GLU A 888 0.30 -29.74 -2.83
CA GLU A 888 0.85 -30.88 -3.57
C GLU A 888 0.41 -30.91 -5.06
N PRO A 889 -0.88 -30.88 -5.43
CA PRO A 889 -1.29 -30.94 -6.84
C PRO A 889 -0.73 -29.83 -7.72
N LEU A 890 -0.48 -28.64 -7.16
CA LEU A 890 0.12 -27.53 -7.89
C LEU A 890 1.58 -27.83 -8.24
N LEU A 891 2.36 -28.34 -7.28
CA LEU A 891 3.75 -28.73 -7.53
C LEU A 891 3.84 -29.93 -8.48
N GLU A 892 2.90 -30.86 -8.40
CA GLU A 892 2.79 -31.99 -9.32
C GLU A 892 2.56 -31.57 -10.76
N GLN A 893 1.60 -30.67 -10.98
CA GLN A 893 1.32 -30.12 -12.29
C GLN A 893 2.53 -29.39 -12.86
N ASP A 894 3.13 -28.50 -12.07
CA ASP A 894 4.17 -27.59 -12.53
C ASP A 894 5.56 -28.26 -12.67
N ASN A 895 5.85 -29.35 -11.93
CA ASN A 895 7.21 -29.95 -11.89
C ASN A 895 7.29 -31.41 -12.36
N TYR A 896 6.17 -32.14 -12.41
CA TYR A 896 6.13 -33.57 -12.72
C TYR A 896 5.20 -33.93 -13.90
N GLY A 897 4.66 -32.92 -14.60
CA GLY A 897 3.85 -33.11 -15.79
C GLY A 897 2.48 -33.75 -15.53
N VAL A 898 2.00 -33.70 -14.28
CA VAL A 898 0.69 -34.25 -13.91
C VAL A 898 -0.40 -33.38 -14.53
N VAL A 899 -1.19 -33.96 -15.42
CA VAL A 899 -2.34 -33.29 -16.03
C VAL A 899 -3.56 -33.46 -15.14
N LEU A 900 -4.02 -32.36 -14.56
CA LEU A 900 -5.18 -32.35 -13.66
C LEU A 900 -6.49 -32.24 -14.45
N LYS A 901 -7.50 -33.00 -14.03
CA LYS A 901 -8.85 -33.00 -14.65
C LYS A 901 -9.71 -31.80 -14.25
N GLN A 902 -9.34 -31.13 -13.16
CA GLN A 902 -10.01 -29.97 -12.60
C GLN A 902 -8.95 -28.95 -12.17
N ALA A 903 -9.34 -27.68 -12.00
CA ALA A 903 -8.45 -26.65 -11.49
C ALA A 903 -7.94 -27.02 -10.08
N ALA A 904 -6.62 -26.88 -9.84
CA ALA A 904 -6.00 -27.10 -8.52
C ALA A 904 -5.89 -25.83 -7.67
N THR A 905 -6.14 -24.65 -8.22
CA THR A 905 -6.08 -23.39 -7.47
C THR A 905 -7.42 -23.07 -6.80
N ALA A 906 -7.36 -22.29 -5.73
CA ALA A 906 -8.57 -21.71 -5.13
C ALA A 906 -9.35 -20.84 -6.14
N PRO A 907 -10.70 -20.86 -6.13
CA PRO A 907 -11.51 -19.90 -6.87
C PRO A 907 -11.12 -18.46 -6.55
N ASN A 908 -10.82 -17.67 -7.58
CA ASN A 908 -10.42 -16.28 -7.44
C ASN A 908 -11.37 -15.41 -8.27
N LEU A 909 -12.10 -14.52 -7.61
CA LEU A 909 -13.06 -13.63 -8.27
C LEU A 909 -12.37 -12.80 -9.35
N LYS A 910 -12.77 -12.97 -10.60
CA LYS A 910 -12.25 -12.21 -11.74
C LYS A 910 -12.98 -10.89 -11.91
N GLN A 911 -14.30 -10.92 -11.72
CA GLN A 911 -15.15 -9.74 -11.84
C GLN A 911 -16.46 -9.93 -11.07
N ALA A 912 -17.05 -8.81 -10.65
CA ALA A 912 -18.39 -8.73 -10.10
C ALA A 912 -19.18 -7.67 -10.87
N ALA A 913 -20.46 -7.92 -11.13
CA ALA A 913 -21.29 -7.01 -11.90
C ALA A 913 -22.76 -7.02 -11.43
N ILE A 914 -23.46 -5.91 -11.64
CA ILE A 914 -24.92 -5.81 -11.47
C ILE A 914 -25.56 -6.42 -12.72
N GLY A 915 -26.14 -7.61 -12.56
CA GLY A 915 -26.56 -8.52 -13.63
C GLY A 915 -27.82 -8.09 -14.39
N ASP A 916 -28.60 -7.16 -13.84
CA ASP A 916 -29.88 -6.73 -14.42
C ASP A 916 -30.10 -5.22 -14.37
N LYS A 917 -31.06 -4.73 -15.18
CA LYS A 917 -31.45 -3.30 -15.18
C LYS A 917 -32.20 -2.89 -13.91
N THR A 918 -32.79 -3.86 -13.23
CA THR A 918 -33.54 -3.66 -11.99
C THR A 918 -32.63 -3.51 -10.77
N GLN A 919 -31.31 -3.67 -10.96
CA GLN A 919 -30.29 -3.61 -9.92
C GLN A 919 -30.54 -4.60 -8.78
N THR A 920 -31.22 -5.71 -9.08
CA THR A 920 -31.61 -6.77 -8.16
C THR A 920 -30.80 -8.04 -8.34
N GLU A 921 -29.93 -8.10 -9.34
CA GLU A 921 -29.07 -9.25 -9.59
C GLU A 921 -27.60 -8.85 -9.47
N ILE A 922 -26.78 -9.69 -8.84
CA ILE A 922 -25.31 -9.57 -8.84
C ILE A 922 -24.70 -10.87 -9.35
N THR A 923 -23.79 -10.77 -10.32
CA THR A 923 -23.03 -11.91 -10.85
C THR A 923 -21.58 -11.85 -10.40
N LEU A 924 -21.04 -12.97 -9.91
CA LEU A 924 -19.66 -13.14 -9.45
C LEU A 924 -18.97 -14.22 -10.29
N ASP A 925 -18.06 -13.83 -11.18
CA ASP A 925 -17.34 -14.77 -12.06
C ASP A 925 -15.97 -15.12 -11.49
N PHE A 926 -15.75 -16.40 -11.21
CA PHE A 926 -14.50 -16.92 -10.63
C PHE A 926 -13.54 -17.51 -11.67
N GLY A 927 -13.95 -17.56 -12.94
CA GLY A 927 -13.16 -18.17 -14.03
C GLY A 927 -12.97 -19.68 -13.92
N GLN A 928 -13.62 -20.34 -12.96
CA GLN A 928 -13.63 -21.80 -12.80
C GLN A 928 -14.94 -22.25 -12.14
N PRO A 929 -15.37 -23.52 -12.33
CA PRO A 929 -16.68 -23.97 -11.88
C PRO A 929 -16.89 -23.81 -10.36
N MET A 930 -18.07 -23.31 -9.96
CA MET A 930 -18.43 -23.00 -8.57
C MET A 930 -19.57 -23.88 -8.06
N ILE A 931 -19.68 -23.99 -6.74
CA ILE A 931 -20.82 -24.59 -6.04
C ILE A 931 -21.43 -23.53 -5.12
N TRP A 932 -22.75 -23.35 -5.21
CA TRP A 932 -23.48 -22.45 -4.32
C TRP A 932 -23.77 -23.13 -2.99
N ASN A 933 -23.48 -22.42 -1.90
CA ASN A 933 -23.77 -22.81 -0.53
C ASN A 933 -24.67 -21.74 0.09
N ALA A 934 -25.91 -22.07 0.45
CA ALA A 934 -26.86 -21.10 1.00
C ALA A 934 -26.33 -20.40 2.27
N ALA A 935 -25.51 -21.07 3.09
CA ALA A 935 -24.92 -20.45 4.27
C ALA A 935 -23.93 -19.31 3.93
N SER A 936 -23.35 -19.31 2.72
CA SER A 936 -22.38 -18.29 2.30
C SER A 936 -22.98 -16.90 2.08
N GLN A 937 -24.31 -16.81 1.97
CA GLN A 937 -25.04 -15.54 1.93
C GLN A 937 -24.67 -14.61 3.10
N ALA A 938 -24.49 -15.17 4.31
CA ALA A 938 -24.17 -14.39 5.51
C ALA A 938 -22.77 -13.75 5.47
N SER A 939 -21.93 -14.13 4.50
CA SER A 939 -20.54 -13.67 4.36
C SER A 939 -20.32 -12.72 3.18
N LEU A 940 -21.40 -12.25 2.53
CA LEU A 940 -21.33 -11.30 1.42
C LEU A 940 -21.81 -9.91 1.84
N TYR A 941 -21.09 -8.88 1.41
CA TYR A 941 -21.32 -7.50 1.83
C TYR A 941 -21.32 -6.56 0.64
N LEU A 942 -22.24 -5.60 0.60
CA LEU A 942 -22.35 -4.52 -0.39
C LEU A 942 -22.06 -3.18 0.30
N ASP A 943 -21.06 -2.44 -0.19
CA ASP A 943 -20.59 -1.18 0.41
C ASP A 943 -20.46 -1.26 1.94
N ASP A 944 -19.73 -2.28 2.38
CA ASP A 944 -19.45 -2.61 3.79
C ASP A 944 -20.67 -3.05 4.64
N LYS A 945 -21.85 -3.23 4.05
CA LYS A 945 -23.07 -3.71 4.75
C LYS A 945 -23.42 -5.12 4.32
N ALA A 946 -24.03 -5.91 5.21
CA ALA A 946 -24.48 -7.27 4.85
C ALA A 946 -25.41 -7.23 3.63
N ALA A 947 -25.15 -8.07 2.64
CA ALA A 947 -25.91 -8.11 1.39
C ALA A 947 -27.30 -8.73 1.63
N ALA A 948 -28.36 -8.00 1.27
CA ALA A 948 -29.74 -8.49 1.38
C ALA A 948 -30.09 -9.44 0.23
N ILE A 949 -29.52 -10.64 0.25
CA ILE A 949 -29.69 -11.67 -0.78
C ILE A 949 -31.00 -12.44 -0.51
N SER A 950 -31.83 -12.67 -1.53
CA SER A 950 -33.02 -13.51 -1.47
C SER A 950 -32.72 -14.95 -1.85
N THR A 951 -31.96 -15.15 -2.92
CA THR A 951 -31.51 -16.47 -3.40
C THR A 951 -30.15 -16.36 -4.09
N GLY A 952 -29.43 -17.47 -4.19
CA GLY A 952 -28.22 -17.56 -5.00
C GLY A 952 -28.13 -18.90 -5.71
N ALA A 953 -27.40 -18.94 -6.82
CA ALA A 953 -27.18 -20.16 -7.60
C ALA A 953 -25.82 -20.14 -8.28
N ALA A 954 -25.21 -21.32 -8.44
CA ALA A 954 -24.02 -21.49 -9.25
C ALA A 954 -24.42 -21.87 -10.68
N MET A 955 -23.87 -21.15 -11.66
CA MET A 955 -24.03 -21.37 -13.09
C MET A 955 -22.65 -21.49 -13.73
N GLY A 956 -22.11 -22.72 -13.79
CA GLY A 956 -20.74 -22.95 -14.25
C GLY A 956 -19.75 -22.18 -13.39
N ASN A 957 -19.05 -21.20 -13.99
CA ASN A 957 -18.02 -20.40 -13.32
C ASN A 957 -18.56 -19.24 -12.49
N THR A 958 -19.86 -18.95 -12.60
CA THR A 958 -20.48 -17.75 -12.04
C THR A 958 -21.39 -18.11 -10.87
N ILE A 959 -21.34 -17.32 -9.80
CA ILE A 959 -22.40 -17.27 -8.79
C ILE A 959 -23.34 -16.11 -9.13
N VAL A 960 -24.63 -16.40 -9.28
CA VAL A 960 -25.69 -15.40 -9.48
C VAL A 960 -26.43 -15.21 -8.17
N LEU A 961 -26.52 -13.98 -7.71
CA LEU A 961 -27.19 -13.57 -6.47
C LEU A 961 -28.41 -12.72 -6.82
N GLN A 962 -29.57 -13.12 -6.32
CA GLN A 962 -30.77 -12.29 -6.34
C GLN A 962 -30.86 -11.51 -5.03
N LEU A 963 -31.12 -10.21 -5.12
CA LEU A 963 -31.30 -9.32 -3.97
C LEU A 963 -32.79 -9.22 -3.62
N THR A 964 -33.09 -8.78 -2.40
CA THR A 964 -34.48 -8.52 -1.97
C THR A 964 -35.01 -7.19 -2.49
N ALA A 965 -34.13 -6.27 -2.91
CA ALA A 965 -34.46 -4.96 -3.45
C ALA A 965 -33.32 -4.43 -4.34
N PRO A 966 -33.58 -3.43 -5.21
CA PRO A 966 -32.56 -2.76 -6.01
C PRO A 966 -31.40 -2.20 -5.15
N THR A 967 -30.17 -2.28 -5.64
CA THR A 967 -28.97 -1.76 -4.96
C THR A 967 -28.26 -0.67 -5.77
N THR A 968 -27.78 0.36 -5.07
CA THR A 968 -26.85 1.36 -5.63
C THR A 968 -25.41 1.12 -5.17
N ALA A 969 -25.14 -0.07 -4.61
CA ALA A 969 -23.83 -0.38 -4.07
C ALA A 969 -22.77 -0.38 -5.17
N LYS A 970 -21.58 0.14 -4.84
CA LYS A 970 -20.47 0.23 -5.79
C LYS A 970 -19.49 -0.91 -5.65
N THR A 971 -19.50 -1.61 -4.52
CA THR A 971 -18.51 -2.62 -4.17
C THR A 971 -19.14 -3.85 -3.54
N ILE A 972 -18.46 -4.98 -3.66
CA ILE A 972 -18.78 -6.22 -2.95
C ILE A 972 -17.54 -6.78 -2.22
N SER A 973 -17.76 -7.29 -1.00
CA SER A 973 -16.75 -8.02 -0.21
C SER A 973 -17.26 -9.41 0.20
N TYR A 974 -16.33 -10.33 0.45
CA TYR A 974 -16.60 -11.69 0.93
C TYR A 974 -15.68 -12.05 2.10
N LEU A 975 -16.28 -12.55 3.19
CA LEU A 975 -15.63 -12.93 4.46
C LEU A 975 -14.86 -11.80 5.15
N LYS A 976 -15.59 -10.82 5.68
CA LYS A 976 -14.98 -9.75 6.50
C LYS A 976 -14.45 -10.30 7.81
N GLY A 977 -13.23 -9.92 8.18
CA GLY A 977 -12.55 -10.43 9.36
C GLY A 977 -13.27 -10.11 10.67
N ARG A 978 -14.04 -9.02 10.73
CA ARG A 978 -14.80 -8.65 11.94
C ARG A 978 -15.85 -9.71 12.32
N ASP A 979 -16.44 -10.34 11.31
CA ASP A 979 -17.52 -11.32 11.42
C ASP A 979 -17.03 -12.77 11.27
N TRP A 980 -15.78 -12.96 10.83
CA TRP A 980 -15.18 -14.29 10.70
C TRP A 980 -14.99 -14.98 12.05
N ASN A 981 -15.64 -16.13 12.21
CA ASN A 981 -15.62 -16.94 13.43
C ASN A 981 -14.67 -18.15 13.35
N GLY A 982 -13.97 -18.33 12.22
CA GLY A 982 -13.07 -19.48 12.01
C GLY A 982 -13.76 -20.77 11.56
N THR A 983 -15.04 -20.73 11.19
CA THR A 983 -15.80 -21.95 10.80
C THR A 983 -15.98 -22.06 9.28
N PRO A 984 -15.94 -23.29 8.72
CA PRO A 984 -15.99 -23.49 7.27
C PRO A 984 -17.41 -23.45 6.67
N GLU A 985 -18.44 -23.21 7.49
CA GLU A 985 -19.84 -23.33 7.10
C GLU A 985 -20.29 -22.29 6.06
N PRO A 986 -19.98 -20.97 6.19
CA PRO A 986 -20.46 -19.97 5.24
C PRO A 986 -19.48 -19.73 4.06
N LEU A 987 -18.73 -20.75 3.65
CA LEU A 987 -17.72 -20.59 2.58
C LEU A 987 -18.32 -20.82 1.19
N LEU A 988 -17.94 -19.95 0.24
CA LEU A 988 -17.99 -20.21 -1.20
C LEU A 988 -16.91 -21.22 -1.58
N ARG A 989 -17.25 -22.18 -2.46
CA ARG A 989 -16.33 -23.25 -2.89
C ARG A 989 -16.39 -23.46 -4.39
N GLY A 990 -15.27 -23.86 -4.96
CA GLY A 990 -15.20 -24.36 -6.33
C GLY A 990 -15.79 -25.77 -6.40
N ALA A 991 -16.11 -26.23 -7.61
CA ALA A 991 -16.47 -27.63 -7.86
C ALA A 991 -15.31 -28.59 -7.51
N ASN A 992 -14.08 -28.08 -7.42
CA ASN A 992 -12.90 -28.79 -6.92
C ASN A 992 -12.87 -28.95 -5.38
N GLY A 993 -13.85 -28.42 -4.65
CA GLY A 993 -13.95 -28.49 -3.19
C GLY A 993 -13.12 -27.46 -2.42
N ILE A 994 -12.27 -26.69 -3.11
CA ILE A 994 -11.40 -25.68 -2.50
C ILE A 994 -12.22 -24.42 -2.20
N ALA A 995 -12.00 -23.84 -1.02
CA ALA A 995 -12.63 -22.58 -0.64
C ALA A 995 -12.15 -21.43 -1.54
N ALA A 996 -13.06 -20.56 -1.93
CA ALA A 996 -12.72 -19.35 -2.68
C ALA A 996 -11.78 -18.45 -1.85
N LEU A 997 -10.97 -17.66 -2.54
CA LEU A 997 -10.21 -16.57 -1.92
C LEU A 997 -11.17 -15.51 -1.41
N THR A 998 -10.84 -14.93 -0.26
CA THR A 998 -11.52 -13.75 0.29
C THR A 998 -11.24 -12.54 -0.60
N PHE A 999 -12.20 -11.63 -0.71
CA PHE A 999 -12.05 -10.40 -1.51
C PHE A 999 -12.69 -9.21 -0.79
N CYS A 1000 -12.11 -8.03 -0.95
CA CYS A 1000 -12.58 -6.82 -0.28
C CYS A 1000 -12.74 -5.67 -1.27
N GLU A 1001 -13.90 -5.00 -1.22
CA GLU A 1001 -14.19 -3.79 -1.98
C GLU A 1001 -14.01 -3.94 -3.50
N VAL A 1002 -14.32 -5.13 -4.01
CA VAL A 1002 -14.26 -5.38 -5.45
C VAL A 1002 -15.35 -4.55 -6.13
N PRO A 1003 -15.02 -3.72 -7.13
CA PRO A 1003 -16.01 -2.89 -7.81
C PRO A 1003 -17.08 -3.72 -8.49
N LEU A 1004 -18.34 -3.31 -8.32
CA LEU A 1004 -19.48 -3.80 -9.07
C LEU A 1004 -19.56 -3.02 -10.38
N ARG A 1005 -19.31 -3.70 -11.49
CA ARG A 1005 -19.49 -3.13 -12.82
C ARG A 1005 -20.98 -3.13 -13.18
N GLU A 1006 -21.46 -2.09 -13.83
CA GLU A 1006 -22.78 -2.16 -14.46
C GLU A 1006 -22.66 -3.06 -15.69
N VAL A 1007 -23.47 -4.12 -15.77
CA VAL A 1007 -23.65 -4.82 -17.05
C VAL A 1007 -24.46 -3.88 -17.94
N GLU A 1008 -24.00 -3.62 -19.15
CA GLU A 1008 -24.80 -2.90 -20.14
C GLU A 1008 -26.19 -3.56 -20.24
N ALA A 1009 -27.21 -2.76 -20.00
CA ALA A 1009 -28.61 -3.13 -19.96
C ALA A 1009 -29.05 -4.11 -21.10
N ALA A 1010 -29.66 -5.26 -20.77
CA ALA A 1010 -30.18 -6.21 -21.77
C ALA A 1010 -31.16 -5.54 -22.78
N PRO A 1011 -31.01 -5.75 -24.10
CA PRO A 1011 -31.94 -5.23 -25.10
C PRO A 1011 -33.38 -5.74 -24.85
N LEU A 1012 -34.39 -4.90 -25.09
CA LEU A 1012 -35.81 -5.25 -24.82
C LEU A 1012 -36.20 -6.51 -25.62
N GLY A 1013 -36.76 -7.53 -24.95
CA GLY A 1013 -37.17 -8.80 -25.57
C GLY A 1013 -36.06 -9.85 -25.71
N TYR A 1014 -34.92 -9.63 -25.06
CA TYR A 1014 -33.79 -10.56 -25.00
C TYR A 1014 -33.34 -10.80 -23.55
N HIS A 1015 -32.92 -12.02 -23.26
CA HIS A 1015 -32.14 -12.36 -22.07
C HIS A 1015 -30.65 -12.49 -22.44
N VAL A 1016 -29.76 -12.17 -21.51
CA VAL A 1016 -28.31 -12.19 -21.77
C VAL A 1016 -27.68 -13.37 -21.04
N ARG A 1017 -26.78 -14.08 -21.73
CA ARG A 1017 -25.86 -15.06 -21.12
C ARG A 1017 -24.42 -14.71 -21.50
N THR A 1018 -23.47 -15.12 -20.68
CA THR A 1018 -22.04 -15.07 -21.03
C THR A 1018 -21.57 -16.47 -21.43
N VAL A 1019 -20.95 -16.60 -22.60
CA VAL A 1019 -20.42 -17.88 -23.13
C VAL A 1019 -18.97 -17.66 -23.54
N GLU A 1020 -18.03 -18.38 -22.91
CA GLU A 1020 -16.58 -18.24 -23.15
C GLU A 1020 -16.04 -16.80 -23.06
N GLY A 1021 -16.72 -15.92 -22.30
CA GLY A 1021 -16.39 -14.50 -22.15
C GLY A 1021 -17.05 -13.57 -23.16
N TRP A 1022 -17.83 -14.08 -24.11
CA TRP A 1022 -18.69 -13.29 -25.00
C TRP A 1022 -20.05 -13.03 -24.37
N ARG A 1023 -20.59 -11.84 -24.63
CA ARG A 1023 -21.99 -11.51 -24.36
C ARG A 1023 -22.90 -12.12 -25.44
N VAL A 1024 -23.86 -12.95 -25.04
CA VAL A 1024 -24.84 -13.59 -25.92
C VAL A 1024 -26.25 -13.14 -25.55
N CYS A 1025 -26.90 -12.37 -26.43
CA CYS A 1025 -28.28 -11.95 -26.30
C CYS A 1025 -29.21 -12.96 -26.97
N LEU A 1026 -30.14 -13.53 -26.22
CA LEU A 1026 -31.01 -14.61 -26.63
C LEU A 1026 -32.46 -14.09 -26.67
N ALA A 1027 -33.12 -14.18 -27.83
CA ALA A 1027 -34.50 -13.68 -27.96
C ALA A 1027 -35.46 -14.46 -27.05
N ASP A 1028 -36.29 -13.75 -26.29
CA ASP A 1028 -37.21 -14.36 -25.32
C ASP A 1028 -38.24 -15.29 -25.99
N ALA A 1029 -38.64 -14.97 -27.23
CA ALA A 1029 -39.56 -15.79 -28.01
C ALA A 1029 -38.93 -17.16 -28.36
N LEU A 1030 -37.65 -17.19 -28.73
CA LEU A 1030 -36.95 -18.45 -29.04
C LEU A 1030 -36.85 -19.38 -27.84
N PHE A 1031 -36.55 -18.82 -26.67
CA PHE A 1031 -36.43 -19.62 -25.45
C PHE A 1031 -37.79 -20.13 -24.95
N ARG A 1032 -38.86 -19.37 -25.19
CA ARG A 1032 -40.24 -19.78 -24.88
C ARG A 1032 -40.73 -20.89 -25.80
N ASP A 1033 -40.48 -20.75 -27.10
CA ASP A 1033 -41.12 -21.59 -28.11
C ASP A 1033 -40.25 -22.80 -28.50
N GLN A 1034 -38.92 -22.71 -28.37
CA GLN A 1034 -37.94 -23.70 -28.84
C GLN A 1034 -36.76 -23.91 -27.87
N PRO A 1035 -36.98 -24.13 -26.56
CA PRO A 1035 -35.91 -24.14 -25.54
C PRO A 1035 -34.82 -25.20 -25.80
N GLN A 1036 -35.19 -26.39 -26.30
CA GLN A 1036 -34.23 -27.46 -26.55
C GLN A 1036 -33.27 -27.14 -27.72
N ALA A 1037 -33.78 -26.45 -28.75
CA ALA A 1037 -32.95 -26.02 -29.88
C ALA A 1037 -31.96 -24.92 -29.44
N VAL A 1038 -32.41 -23.98 -28.60
CA VAL A 1038 -31.55 -22.93 -28.03
C VAL A 1038 -30.41 -23.53 -27.20
N GLU A 1039 -30.70 -24.48 -26.29
CA GLU A 1039 -29.66 -25.11 -25.48
C GLU A 1039 -28.67 -25.95 -26.32
N THR A 1040 -29.16 -26.60 -27.39
CA THR A 1040 -28.29 -27.31 -28.35
C THR A 1040 -27.37 -26.33 -29.08
N ALA A 1041 -27.92 -25.23 -29.58
CA ALA A 1041 -27.16 -24.19 -30.27
C ALA A 1041 -26.15 -23.51 -29.33
N LEU A 1042 -26.50 -23.24 -28.07
CA LEU A 1042 -25.59 -22.70 -27.06
C LEU A 1042 -24.42 -23.66 -26.78
N THR A 1043 -24.69 -24.96 -26.67
CA THR A 1043 -23.65 -25.98 -26.47
C THR A 1043 -22.68 -26.02 -27.65
N LEU A 1044 -23.18 -25.90 -28.88
CA LEU A 1044 -22.35 -25.88 -30.09
C LEU A 1044 -21.59 -24.56 -30.24
N LEU A 1045 -22.23 -23.43 -29.94
CA LEU A 1045 -21.59 -22.11 -29.88
C LEU A 1045 -20.44 -22.11 -28.88
N GLN A 1046 -20.64 -22.67 -27.68
CA GLN A 1046 -19.58 -22.78 -26.68
C GLN A 1046 -18.38 -23.56 -27.22
N LYS A 1047 -18.60 -24.67 -27.94
CA LYS A 1047 -17.51 -25.45 -28.57
C LYS A 1047 -16.75 -24.64 -29.62
N GLN A 1048 -17.47 -23.92 -30.49
CA GLN A 1048 -16.87 -23.07 -31.51
C GLN A 1048 -16.06 -21.91 -30.89
N LEU A 1049 -16.62 -21.22 -29.88
CA LEU A 1049 -15.92 -20.15 -29.15
C LEU A 1049 -14.70 -20.66 -28.37
N ALA A 1050 -14.81 -21.83 -27.72
CA ALA A 1050 -13.68 -22.45 -27.02
C ALA A 1050 -12.54 -22.81 -27.99
N GLU A 1051 -12.87 -23.26 -29.20
CA GLU A 1051 -11.90 -23.48 -30.27
C GLU A 1051 -11.23 -22.15 -30.67
N ILE A 1052 -12.01 -21.08 -30.87
CA ILE A 1052 -11.47 -19.74 -31.18
C ILE A 1052 -10.50 -19.26 -30.09
N VAL A 1053 -10.88 -19.37 -28.82
CA VAL A 1053 -10.00 -19.04 -27.67
C VAL A 1053 -8.70 -19.85 -27.71
N ARG A 1054 -8.74 -21.08 -28.21
CA ARG A 1054 -7.58 -21.97 -28.31
C ARG A 1054 -6.66 -21.63 -29.48
N VAL A 1055 -7.19 -21.23 -30.64
CA VAL A 1055 -6.43 -21.09 -31.89
C VAL A 1055 -6.08 -19.65 -32.27
N VAL A 1056 -6.87 -18.67 -31.83
CA VAL A 1056 -6.66 -17.24 -32.13
C VAL A 1056 -5.81 -16.60 -31.02
N PRO A 1057 -4.89 -15.67 -31.35
CA PRO A 1057 -4.07 -14.96 -30.35
C PRO A 1057 -4.91 -14.29 -29.25
N ALA A 1058 -4.46 -14.39 -28.00
CA ALA A 1058 -5.22 -13.98 -26.83
C ALA A 1058 -5.61 -12.48 -26.83
N ASN A 1059 -4.79 -11.61 -27.43
CA ASN A 1059 -5.10 -10.19 -27.63
C ASN A 1059 -6.26 -9.98 -28.60
N ALA A 1060 -6.26 -10.70 -29.72
CA ALA A 1060 -7.38 -10.66 -30.67
C ALA A 1060 -8.65 -11.25 -30.04
N VAL A 1061 -8.54 -12.34 -29.27
CA VAL A 1061 -9.65 -12.92 -28.49
C VAL A 1061 -10.22 -11.90 -27.49
N ALA A 1062 -9.38 -11.13 -26.80
CA ALA A 1062 -9.84 -10.11 -25.88
C ALA A 1062 -10.70 -9.05 -26.59
N THR A 1063 -10.29 -8.59 -27.77
CA THR A 1063 -11.08 -7.66 -28.59
C THR A 1063 -12.34 -8.31 -29.17
N LEU A 1064 -12.26 -9.57 -29.60
CA LEU A 1064 -13.42 -10.29 -30.12
C LEU A 1064 -14.50 -10.48 -29.07
N ARG A 1065 -14.15 -10.61 -27.78
CA ARG A 1065 -15.12 -10.73 -26.67
C ARG A 1065 -15.99 -9.48 -26.48
N ASP A 1066 -15.60 -8.33 -27.03
CA ASP A 1066 -16.43 -7.13 -27.07
C ASP A 1066 -17.55 -7.19 -28.12
N VAL A 1067 -17.53 -8.20 -29.01
CA VAL A 1067 -18.57 -8.42 -30.01
C VAL A 1067 -19.75 -9.11 -29.33
N THR A 1068 -20.93 -8.48 -29.37
CA THR A 1068 -22.16 -9.11 -28.85
C THR A 1068 -22.70 -10.10 -29.87
N LEU A 1069 -23.00 -11.31 -29.40
CA LEU A 1069 -23.60 -12.39 -30.17
C LEU A 1069 -25.10 -12.41 -29.92
N TRP A 1070 -25.92 -12.70 -30.94
CA TRP A 1070 -27.37 -12.62 -30.85
C TRP A 1070 -28.03 -13.89 -31.39
N PHE A 1071 -28.91 -14.52 -30.63
CA PHE A 1071 -29.83 -15.55 -31.15
C PHE A 1071 -31.19 -14.90 -31.39
N SER A 1072 -31.59 -14.88 -32.66
CA SER A 1072 -32.85 -14.29 -33.11
C SER A 1072 -33.73 -15.33 -33.80
N ALA A 1073 -35.05 -15.13 -33.74
CA ALA A 1073 -35.97 -15.93 -34.56
C ALA A 1073 -35.76 -15.65 -36.05
N GLU A 1074 -36.11 -16.62 -36.90
CA GLU A 1074 -36.05 -16.44 -38.35
C GLU A 1074 -36.99 -15.32 -38.81
N TYR A 1075 -36.53 -14.50 -39.75
CA TYR A 1075 -37.34 -13.43 -40.33
C TYR A 1075 -38.17 -13.99 -41.52
N PRO A 1076 -39.48 -13.68 -41.62
CA PRO A 1076 -40.31 -14.18 -42.70
C PRO A 1076 -39.75 -13.85 -44.10
N GLY A 1077 -39.55 -14.89 -44.92
CA GLY A 1077 -39.05 -14.75 -46.29
C GLY A 1077 -37.54 -14.49 -46.40
N VAL A 1078 -36.79 -14.53 -45.29
CA VAL A 1078 -35.33 -14.40 -45.26
C VAL A 1078 -34.72 -15.74 -44.85
N PRO A 1079 -33.72 -16.26 -45.60
CA PRO A 1079 -33.02 -17.48 -45.22
C PRO A 1079 -32.33 -17.35 -43.85
N ALA A 1080 -32.41 -18.39 -43.03
CA ALA A 1080 -31.77 -18.43 -41.72
C ALA A 1080 -30.24 -18.62 -41.87
N GLN A 1081 -29.46 -17.72 -41.28
CA GLN A 1081 -28.00 -17.71 -41.36
C GLN A 1081 -27.34 -17.02 -40.16
N ALA A 1082 -26.00 -17.06 -40.12
CA ALA A 1082 -25.17 -16.23 -39.24
C ALA A 1082 -24.73 -14.99 -40.02
N GLU A 1083 -24.74 -13.81 -39.40
CA GLU A 1083 -24.39 -12.55 -40.07
C GLU A 1083 -23.78 -11.53 -39.11
N TYR A 1084 -22.71 -10.86 -39.52
CA TYR A 1084 -22.18 -9.65 -38.88
C TYR A 1084 -22.87 -8.37 -39.37
N HIS A 1085 -23.21 -7.47 -38.43
CA HIS A 1085 -23.94 -6.23 -38.73
C HIS A 1085 -23.07 -4.98 -38.57
N PRO A 1086 -22.49 -4.40 -39.64
CA PRO A 1086 -21.52 -3.31 -39.50
C PRO A 1086 -22.13 -1.94 -39.15
N ALA A 1087 -23.43 -1.74 -39.41
CA ALA A 1087 -24.09 -0.44 -39.20
C ALA A 1087 -25.60 -0.54 -38.88
N ALA A 1088 -26.07 0.30 -37.96
CA ALA A 1088 -27.47 0.34 -37.52
C ALA A 1088 -28.48 0.82 -38.59
N GLY A 1089 -28.02 1.50 -39.63
CA GLY A 1089 -28.88 2.05 -40.69
C GLY A 1089 -29.62 0.96 -41.48
N TRP A 1090 -28.91 -0.09 -41.91
CA TRP A 1090 -29.48 -1.21 -42.64
C TRP A 1090 -30.46 -2.01 -41.78
N LEU A 1091 -30.08 -2.26 -40.51
CA LEU A 1091 -30.92 -2.94 -39.52
C LEU A 1091 -32.28 -2.26 -39.36
N ARG A 1092 -32.30 -0.92 -39.18
CA ARG A 1092 -33.56 -0.14 -39.12
C ARG A 1092 -34.40 -0.28 -40.38
N GLY A 1093 -33.77 -0.20 -41.55
CA GLY A 1093 -34.46 -0.29 -42.85
C GLY A 1093 -35.12 -1.64 -43.13
N HIS A 1094 -34.66 -2.71 -42.47
CA HIS A 1094 -35.15 -4.08 -42.64
C HIS A 1094 -35.94 -4.60 -41.43
N GLY A 1095 -36.35 -3.71 -40.53
CA GLY A 1095 -37.15 -4.08 -39.35
C GLY A 1095 -36.40 -4.92 -38.31
N ARG A 1096 -35.06 -4.91 -38.33
CA ARG A 1096 -34.21 -5.61 -37.36
C ARG A 1096 -33.83 -4.71 -36.19
N ASN A 1097 -33.39 -5.30 -35.09
CA ASN A 1097 -33.02 -4.56 -33.89
C ASN A 1097 -31.72 -3.74 -34.12
N PRO A 1098 -31.76 -2.40 -34.06
CA PRO A 1098 -30.58 -1.57 -34.31
C PRO A 1098 -29.46 -1.75 -33.29
N ALA A 1099 -29.77 -2.32 -32.10
CA ALA A 1099 -28.76 -2.63 -31.07
C ALA A 1099 -27.78 -3.74 -31.49
N MET A 1100 -28.04 -4.46 -32.59
CA MET A 1100 -27.14 -5.47 -33.15
C MET A 1100 -25.97 -4.88 -33.92
N GLU A 1101 -25.89 -3.55 -34.06
CA GLU A 1101 -24.75 -2.88 -34.70
C GLU A 1101 -23.41 -3.30 -34.09
N LYS A 1102 -22.46 -3.61 -34.96
CA LYS A 1102 -21.15 -4.20 -34.69
C LYS A 1102 -21.20 -5.53 -33.90
N GLY A 1103 -22.31 -6.24 -33.97
CA GLY A 1103 -22.53 -7.57 -33.39
C GLY A 1103 -22.75 -8.66 -34.45
N VAL A 1104 -22.84 -9.91 -34.00
CA VAL A 1104 -23.12 -11.09 -34.84
C VAL A 1104 -24.48 -11.66 -34.49
N GLU A 1105 -25.34 -11.86 -35.48
CA GLU A 1105 -26.67 -12.43 -35.33
C GLU A 1105 -26.74 -13.84 -35.92
N PHE A 1106 -27.33 -14.76 -35.16
CA PHE A 1106 -27.64 -16.13 -35.54
C PHE A 1106 -29.16 -16.28 -35.63
N THR A 1107 -29.68 -16.37 -36.85
CA THR A 1107 -31.09 -16.72 -37.11
C THR A 1107 -31.24 -18.22 -37.41
N ASN A 1108 -30.15 -18.90 -37.74
CA ASN A 1108 -30.06 -20.34 -37.99
C ASN A 1108 -30.07 -21.21 -36.70
N VAL A 1109 -30.62 -20.71 -35.58
CA VAL A 1109 -30.61 -21.39 -34.27
C VAL A 1109 -31.20 -22.81 -34.35
N LEU A 1110 -32.27 -23.00 -35.12
CA LEU A 1110 -32.94 -24.30 -35.28
C LEU A 1110 -32.15 -25.30 -36.13
N THR A 1111 -31.25 -24.82 -36.98
CA THR A 1111 -30.40 -25.64 -37.86
C THR A 1111 -28.91 -25.53 -37.52
N PHE A 1112 -28.56 -24.99 -36.34
CA PHE A 1112 -27.19 -24.68 -35.93
C PHE A 1112 -26.27 -25.91 -35.97
N ALA A 1113 -26.80 -27.08 -35.60
CA ALA A 1113 -26.08 -28.36 -35.69
C ALA A 1113 -25.73 -28.72 -37.14
N ARG A 1114 -26.70 -28.61 -38.05
CA ARG A 1114 -26.50 -28.89 -39.48
C ARG A 1114 -25.48 -27.92 -40.09
N GLU A 1115 -25.53 -26.64 -39.70
CA GLU A 1115 -24.55 -25.66 -40.19
C GLU A 1115 -23.15 -25.92 -39.61
N THR A 1116 -23.04 -26.37 -38.35
CA THR A 1116 -21.75 -26.77 -37.75
C THR A 1116 -21.13 -27.99 -38.47
N GLU A 1117 -21.95 -28.90 -38.99
CA GLU A 1117 -21.47 -30.05 -39.77
C GLU A 1117 -20.96 -29.66 -41.17
N ARG A 1118 -21.52 -28.60 -41.77
CA ARG A 1118 -21.10 -28.06 -43.06
C ARG A 1118 -19.91 -27.11 -42.92
N MET A 1119 -19.95 -26.22 -41.92
CA MET A 1119 -18.93 -25.23 -41.58
C MET A 1119 -18.50 -25.42 -40.13
N PRO A 1120 -17.34 -26.06 -39.86
CA PRO A 1120 -16.96 -26.50 -38.51
C PRO A 1120 -16.81 -25.36 -37.50
N ASN A 1121 -16.52 -24.13 -37.96
CA ASN A 1121 -16.41 -22.96 -37.10
C ASN A 1121 -16.91 -21.66 -37.78
N PHE A 1122 -18.13 -21.65 -38.31
CA PHE A 1122 -18.70 -20.45 -38.95
C PHE A 1122 -18.82 -19.25 -37.99
N VAL A 1123 -18.78 -19.46 -36.67
CA VAL A 1123 -18.71 -18.35 -35.71
C VAL A 1123 -17.40 -17.57 -35.87
N LEU A 1124 -16.29 -18.23 -36.22
CA LEU A 1124 -15.03 -17.58 -36.53
C LEU A 1124 -15.14 -16.71 -37.79
N HIS A 1125 -15.90 -17.14 -38.82
CA HIS A 1125 -16.17 -16.33 -40.01
C HIS A 1125 -16.73 -14.96 -39.65
N GLU A 1126 -17.83 -14.96 -38.90
CA GLU A 1126 -18.53 -13.74 -38.51
C GLU A 1126 -17.69 -12.87 -37.56
N LEU A 1127 -16.94 -13.51 -36.66
CA LEU A 1127 -16.00 -12.79 -35.79
C LEU A 1127 -14.80 -12.24 -36.57
N ALA A 1128 -14.39 -12.85 -37.68
CA ALA A 1128 -13.38 -12.30 -38.58
C ALA A 1128 -13.91 -11.05 -39.30
N HIS A 1129 -15.17 -11.01 -39.72
CA HIS A 1129 -15.81 -9.76 -40.17
C HIS A 1129 -15.79 -8.69 -39.08
N ALA A 1130 -16.14 -9.06 -37.85
CA ALA A 1130 -16.12 -8.13 -36.73
C ALA A 1130 -14.71 -7.59 -36.44
N TYR A 1131 -13.68 -8.42 -36.52
CA TYR A 1131 -12.28 -8.00 -36.36
C TYR A 1131 -11.84 -7.07 -37.50
N HIS A 1132 -12.18 -7.43 -38.74
CA HIS A 1132 -11.88 -6.63 -39.92
C HIS A 1132 -12.51 -5.24 -39.84
N ASP A 1133 -13.76 -5.12 -39.38
CA ASP A 1133 -14.43 -3.83 -39.21
C ASP A 1133 -13.87 -3.04 -38.01
N ARG A 1134 -13.86 -3.67 -36.82
CA ARG A 1134 -13.64 -2.97 -35.54
C ARG A 1134 -12.18 -2.68 -35.25
N VAL A 1135 -11.26 -3.50 -35.76
CA VAL A 1135 -9.82 -3.41 -35.45
C VAL A 1135 -9.04 -2.88 -36.64
N LEU A 1136 -9.38 -3.29 -37.85
CA LEU A 1136 -8.60 -2.98 -39.05
C LEU A 1136 -9.21 -1.88 -39.93
N SER A 1137 -10.54 -1.85 -40.08
CA SER A 1137 -11.33 -1.29 -41.19
C SER A 1137 -11.44 -2.21 -42.41
N PHE A 1138 -12.65 -2.34 -42.98
CA PHE A 1138 -12.90 -3.08 -44.23
C PHE A 1138 -12.12 -2.55 -45.46
N GLN A 1139 -11.53 -1.37 -45.35
CA GLN A 1139 -10.67 -0.76 -46.37
C GLN A 1139 -9.18 -0.94 -46.06
N HIS A 1140 -8.81 -1.88 -45.19
CA HIS A 1140 -7.41 -2.09 -44.83
C HIS A 1140 -6.56 -2.42 -46.08
N PRO A 1141 -5.52 -1.62 -46.38
CA PRO A 1141 -4.85 -1.66 -47.67
C PRO A 1141 -4.20 -3.02 -47.97
N ASP A 1142 -3.66 -3.70 -46.96
CA ASP A 1142 -3.03 -5.02 -47.15
C ASP A 1142 -4.06 -6.11 -47.50
N VAL A 1143 -5.27 -6.03 -46.95
CA VAL A 1143 -6.34 -7.00 -47.22
C VAL A 1143 -6.93 -6.74 -48.60
N VAL A 1144 -7.21 -5.47 -48.93
CA VAL A 1144 -7.69 -5.08 -50.27
C VAL A 1144 -6.64 -5.43 -51.33
N GLY A 1145 -5.37 -5.15 -51.08
CA GLY A 1145 -4.27 -5.47 -51.99
C GLY A 1145 -4.09 -6.98 -52.22
N ALA A 1146 -4.22 -7.80 -51.18
CA ALA A 1146 -4.20 -9.25 -51.31
C ALA A 1146 -5.42 -9.77 -52.08
N TYR A 1147 -6.61 -9.24 -51.80
CA TYR A 1147 -7.84 -9.58 -52.52
C TYR A 1147 -7.74 -9.25 -54.02
N ASP A 1148 -7.29 -8.05 -54.37
CA ASP A 1148 -7.14 -7.62 -55.76
C ASP A 1148 -6.13 -8.50 -56.51
N HIS A 1149 -5.05 -8.90 -55.83
CA HIS A 1149 -4.09 -9.86 -56.37
C HIS A 1149 -4.73 -11.24 -56.62
N ALA A 1150 -5.39 -11.81 -55.61
CA ALA A 1150 -6.04 -13.12 -55.71
C ALA A 1150 -7.11 -13.15 -56.81
N LYS A 1151 -7.84 -12.04 -56.99
CA LYS A 1151 -8.82 -11.85 -58.06
C LYS A 1151 -8.16 -11.76 -59.43
N ALA A 1152 -7.08 -10.99 -59.58
CA ALA A 1152 -6.34 -10.88 -60.84
C ALA A 1152 -5.70 -12.22 -61.26
N ALA A 1153 -5.27 -13.02 -60.27
CA ALA A 1153 -4.68 -14.33 -60.47
C ALA A 1153 -5.71 -15.47 -60.60
N ASN A 1154 -7.02 -15.18 -60.48
CA ASN A 1154 -8.12 -16.16 -60.49
C ASN A 1154 -7.95 -17.32 -59.50
N LEU A 1155 -7.29 -17.09 -58.35
CA LEU A 1155 -6.92 -18.16 -57.39
C LEU A 1155 -8.14 -18.89 -56.84
N TYR A 1156 -9.29 -18.23 -56.77
CA TYR A 1156 -10.51 -18.71 -56.14
C TYR A 1156 -11.70 -18.83 -57.10
N GLU A 1157 -11.48 -18.70 -58.42
CA GLU A 1157 -12.58 -18.69 -59.40
C GLU A 1157 -13.19 -20.07 -59.61
N ARG A 1158 -12.43 -21.13 -59.32
CA ARG A 1158 -12.87 -22.52 -59.44
C ARG A 1158 -12.12 -23.41 -58.43
N VAL A 1159 -12.66 -23.53 -57.23
CA VAL A 1159 -12.08 -24.31 -56.13
C VAL A 1159 -13.04 -25.38 -55.65
N GLU A 1160 -12.52 -26.39 -54.96
CA GLU A 1160 -13.34 -27.42 -54.34
C GLU A 1160 -14.14 -26.86 -53.16
N ARG A 1161 -15.43 -27.21 -53.07
CA ARG A 1161 -16.28 -26.91 -51.93
C ARG A 1161 -16.66 -28.19 -51.22
N TRP A 1162 -16.42 -28.22 -49.93
CA TRP A 1162 -16.83 -29.28 -49.02
C TRP A 1162 -18.22 -28.99 -48.47
N HIS A 1163 -19.13 -29.96 -48.59
CA HIS A 1163 -20.53 -29.81 -48.15
C HIS A 1163 -20.83 -30.45 -46.79
N GLY A 1164 -19.85 -31.15 -46.20
CA GLY A 1164 -20.07 -31.98 -45.02
C GLY A 1164 -21.05 -33.14 -45.25
N ASN A 1165 -21.37 -33.86 -44.17
CA ASN A 1165 -22.50 -34.81 -44.11
C ASN A 1165 -22.55 -35.88 -45.21
N GLY A 1166 -21.39 -36.34 -45.67
CA GLY A 1166 -21.27 -37.39 -46.70
C GLY A 1166 -21.73 -36.98 -48.10
N LYS A 1167 -22.02 -35.69 -48.35
CA LYS A 1167 -22.31 -35.18 -49.68
C LYS A 1167 -21.02 -35.09 -50.51
N PRO A 1168 -21.06 -35.40 -51.83
CA PRO A 1168 -19.91 -35.24 -52.68
C PRO A 1168 -19.50 -33.76 -52.78
N ASN A 1169 -18.21 -33.50 -52.79
CA ASN A 1169 -17.66 -32.16 -53.01
C ASN A 1169 -18.00 -31.67 -54.43
N THR A 1170 -18.19 -30.37 -54.57
CA THR A 1170 -18.42 -29.69 -55.86
C THR A 1170 -17.22 -28.82 -56.19
N THR A 1171 -17.15 -28.33 -57.44
CA THR A 1171 -16.19 -27.30 -57.83
C THR A 1171 -16.94 -26.06 -58.29
N GLU A 1172 -16.76 -24.96 -57.59
CA GLU A 1172 -17.46 -23.71 -57.83
C GLU A 1172 -16.57 -22.50 -57.47
N ARG A 1173 -17.06 -21.28 -57.73
CA ARG A 1173 -16.35 -20.04 -57.37
C ARG A 1173 -16.41 -19.86 -55.86
N ALA A 1174 -15.26 -19.62 -55.22
CA ALA A 1174 -15.22 -19.47 -53.76
C ALA A 1174 -15.98 -18.24 -53.29
N TYR A 1175 -16.64 -18.35 -52.13
CA TYR A 1175 -17.39 -17.25 -51.54
C TYR A 1175 -16.49 -16.04 -51.20
N ALA A 1176 -15.23 -16.31 -50.88
CA ALA A 1176 -14.14 -15.35 -50.74
C ALA A 1176 -14.05 -14.31 -51.88
N MET A 1177 -14.49 -14.64 -53.10
CA MET A 1177 -14.42 -13.73 -54.26
C MET A 1177 -15.58 -12.73 -54.37
N THR A 1178 -16.50 -12.72 -53.42
CA THR A 1178 -17.62 -11.77 -53.36
C THR A 1178 -17.10 -10.34 -53.11
N ASN A 1179 -16.27 -10.15 -52.10
CA ASN A 1179 -15.59 -8.89 -51.78
C ASN A 1179 -14.40 -9.13 -50.84
N ALA A 1180 -13.61 -8.08 -50.56
CA ALA A 1180 -12.42 -8.19 -49.70
C ALA A 1180 -12.74 -8.58 -48.24
N ALA A 1181 -13.94 -8.30 -47.73
CA ALA A 1181 -14.34 -8.70 -46.38
C ALA A 1181 -14.60 -10.20 -46.29
N GLU A 1182 -15.29 -10.78 -47.28
CA GLU A 1182 -15.51 -12.24 -47.40
C GLU A 1182 -14.20 -12.98 -47.64
N TYR A 1183 -13.31 -12.40 -48.47
CA TYR A 1183 -11.98 -12.93 -48.67
C TYR A 1183 -11.18 -13.04 -47.36
N PHE A 1184 -11.23 -11.99 -46.53
CA PHE A 1184 -10.56 -12.00 -45.23
C PHE A 1184 -11.16 -13.02 -44.26
N ALA A 1185 -12.48 -13.16 -44.22
CA ALA A 1185 -13.16 -14.07 -43.30
C ALA A 1185 -12.91 -15.55 -43.66
N GLU A 1186 -13.13 -15.94 -44.92
CA GLU A 1186 -12.88 -17.30 -45.43
C GLU A 1186 -11.42 -17.73 -45.26
N THR A 1187 -10.48 -16.84 -45.59
CA THR A 1187 -9.05 -17.15 -45.43
C THR A 1187 -8.63 -17.16 -43.96
N SER A 1188 -9.28 -16.40 -43.07
CA SER A 1188 -9.07 -16.50 -41.62
C SER A 1188 -9.61 -17.80 -41.05
N GLU A 1189 -10.74 -18.31 -41.53
CA GLU A 1189 -11.26 -19.63 -41.18
C GLU A 1189 -10.27 -20.74 -41.56
N ALA A 1190 -9.77 -20.73 -42.80
CA ALA A 1190 -8.75 -21.67 -43.23
C ALA A 1190 -7.45 -21.56 -42.41
N PHE A 1191 -7.08 -20.34 -42.02
CA PHE A 1191 -5.83 -20.08 -41.30
C PHE A 1191 -5.84 -20.59 -39.86
N PHE A 1192 -6.96 -20.43 -39.13
CA PHE A 1192 -7.05 -20.81 -37.71
C PHE A 1192 -7.79 -22.11 -37.46
N SER A 1193 -8.70 -22.51 -38.36
CA SER A 1193 -9.56 -23.67 -38.19
C SER A 1193 -9.72 -24.41 -39.53
N ARG A 1194 -10.95 -24.72 -39.94
CA ARG A 1194 -11.25 -25.39 -41.19
C ARG A 1194 -12.31 -24.64 -41.97
N ASN A 1195 -11.98 -24.26 -43.20
CA ASN A 1195 -12.90 -23.63 -44.15
C ASN A 1195 -13.75 -24.67 -44.92
N ASP A 1196 -14.88 -24.27 -45.50
CA ASP A 1196 -15.70 -25.12 -46.38
C ASP A 1196 -15.38 -24.95 -47.87
N PHE A 1197 -14.69 -23.88 -48.28
CA PHE A 1197 -14.04 -23.76 -49.58
C PHE A 1197 -12.53 -24.02 -49.51
N PHE A 1198 -11.97 -24.68 -50.52
CA PHE A 1198 -10.52 -24.83 -50.63
C PHE A 1198 -9.85 -23.46 -50.81
N PRO A 1199 -8.77 -23.15 -50.07
CA PRO A 1199 -8.01 -24.03 -49.17
C PRO A 1199 -8.73 -24.28 -47.84
N PHE A 1200 -8.78 -25.54 -47.40
CA PHE A 1200 -9.57 -25.94 -46.23
C PHE A 1200 -8.85 -25.72 -44.91
N ASN A 1201 -7.51 -25.64 -44.90
CA ASN A 1201 -6.70 -25.51 -43.69
C ASN A 1201 -5.47 -24.65 -43.91
N ARG A 1202 -4.75 -24.38 -42.82
CA ARG A 1202 -3.62 -23.45 -42.77
C ARG A 1202 -2.47 -23.79 -43.73
N GLU A 1203 -2.14 -25.08 -43.87
CA GLU A 1203 -1.04 -25.50 -44.75
C GLU A 1203 -1.43 -25.39 -46.22
N GLU A 1204 -2.68 -25.72 -46.56
CA GLU A 1204 -3.22 -25.52 -47.90
C GLU A 1204 -3.29 -24.02 -48.26
N LEU A 1205 -3.71 -23.17 -47.32
CA LEU A 1205 -3.75 -21.72 -47.52
C LEU A 1205 -2.36 -21.15 -47.78
N LYS A 1206 -1.34 -21.59 -47.03
CA LYS A 1206 0.05 -21.19 -47.22
C LYS A 1206 0.57 -21.52 -48.62
N GLN A 1207 0.14 -22.64 -49.20
CA GLN A 1207 0.57 -23.09 -50.52
C GLN A 1207 -0.22 -22.42 -51.64
N HIS A 1208 -1.54 -22.29 -51.47
CA HIS A 1208 -2.46 -21.79 -52.49
C HIS A 1208 -2.43 -20.26 -52.60
N ASP A 1209 -2.39 -19.57 -51.46
CA ASP A 1209 -2.33 -18.11 -51.39
C ASP A 1209 -1.30 -17.66 -50.32
N PRO A 1210 0.01 -17.72 -50.65
CA PRO A 1210 1.06 -17.33 -49.72
C PRO A 1210 1.03 -15.85 -49.36
N GLN A 1211 0.40 -15.00 -50.18
CA GLN A 1211 0.33 -13.57 -49.92
C GLN A 1211 -0.65 -13.27 -48.78
N ILE A 1212 -1.89 -13.76 -48.85
CA ILE A 1212 -2.84 -13.59 -47.74
C ILE A 1212 -2.37 -14.30 -46.48
N PHE A 1213 -1.66 -15.43 -46.61
CA PHE A 1213 -1.08 -16.11 -45.45
C PHE A 1213 -0.16 -15.19 -44.63
N VAL A 1214 0.74 -14.45 -45.28
CA VAL A 1214 1.63 -13.50 -44.60
C VAL A 1214 0.85 -12.31 -44.04
N VAL A 1215 -0.14 -11.81 -44.78
CA VAL A 1215 -1.02 -10.73 -44.31
C VAL A 1215 -1.75 -11.15 -43.04
N LEU A 1216 -2.35 -12.35 -43.00
CA LEU A 1216 -3.05 -12.88 -41.83
C LEU A 1216 -2.10 -13.10 -40.63
N GLN A 1217 -0.87 -13.57 -40.84
CA GLN A 1217 0.13 -13.66 -39.76
C GLN A 1217 0.36 -12.30 -39.09
N ASN A 1218 0.53 -11.26 -39.91
CA ASN A 1218 0.79 -9.91 -39.41
C ASN A 1218 -0.44 -9.30 -38.73
N LEU A 1219 -1.60 -9.35 -39.40
CA LEU A 1219 -2.80 -8.64 -38.95
C LEU A 1219 -3.43 -9.26 -37.71
N TRP A 1220 -3.40 -10.59 -37.58
CA TRP A 1220 -3.88 -11.26 -36.38
C TRP A 1220 -2.83 -11.33 -35.25
N GLY A 1221 -1.59 -10.90 -35.50
CA GLY A 1221 -0.50 -10.88 -34.51
C GLY A 1221 0.04 -12.28 -34.18
N VAL A 1222 0.06 -13.19 -35.16
CA VAL A 1222 0.60 -14.54 -35.02
C VAL A 1222 2.10 -14.49 -35.27
N GLY A 1223 2.90 -14.67 -34.22
CA GLY A 1223 4.37 -14.65 -34.29
C GLY A 1223 4.91 -15.56 -35.41
N ARG A 1224 5.95 -15.08 -36.11
CA ARG A 1224 6.63 -15.82 -37.18
C ARG A 1224 7.31 -17.07 -36.68
#